data_AF-A0A850B0F9-F1
#
_entry.id   AF-A0A850B0F9-F1
#
_cell.length_a   1.000
_cell.length_b   1.000
_cell.length_c   1.000
_cell.angle_alpha   90.00
_cell.angle_beta   90.00
_cell.angle_gamma   90.00
#
_symmetry.space_group_name_H-M   'P 1'
#
loop_
_entity.id
_entity.type
_entity.pdbx_description
1 polymer ?
#
loop_
_entity_poly.entity_id
_entity_poly.type
_entity_poly.pdbx_seq_one_letter_code
_entity_poly.pdbx_strand_id
1 'polypeptide(L)'
;MNPADEMSTRRYSRREQGQSLLVAVIALFVLLFIGGLFVGLVARNLMSAGRSRETIAAAALADGGIRYVSDFLETSPEGADWRPEPTPLTDARDPDRRWLETGAFTRVSLARGRALVRVSLSPNPQDPTGKYLRIEAVGRPGFVDSQDPTTFTNSPAPRLMRRRVAYKAIGLTDYLRYVTNRDRESKFEAAIGMPPIGVPAWMQLGGMPVRAAGMGGPPAGYSLPGAPMYINGDLHLLNNVTLALNPGNHETVYVAGKVKVEPGDPNDPARQTARINDLGATNSNAEPLPAPFGSGAGLPAILPSDAPTFTTYGGLLRDASMGPDVNGYARSISRLDPPSLEAADPASGVSRYLALTRDSGRSLRRLSRPGWVNTGRIGLGSGVYINNPRSRELETTAVSGGQSLRSVWLRPGSSAYWNGPYYIPPAAYIEFGYPIVQERTTTGAPIPGSFVRQPGFRIVRDVSDAMWVDPSGRIRTREQVFTFFIYKGSGQRPVLKLDNALYREFLATDQGMTDVEINRFLPEFNGVLYAEGNVRVRGLLPSVANIPIRQEAGDTDGMTPAAIRDAVNPPAISLVSGRNIYIEGSIVREAATGPNADKNAGSMIALLAHEYVVVNTTMFMAPNKAMQFAASNQDEIPPYHTNINVGEAAATPPFTLDFMFGDDPSAYTLNGGPYLLLRHGAPPGVTYLNLAVNESFPPAAPADAYYRFNAVANPPVPPAVYPMYNGSLAGVDLFEQRGFAFPFGGTSYSLFTAPGVVNTIRPIVDPNFTSGSGTQDYLFSRAAVVPMDVRIEALIYAQNGSFFIIPGYPFNVDPSDTRDAAVRRHAASGAGQGSMLRPQGTADEVPFYGEPIDCRITIVGAISENRTASISDQAAWMQLWGYIPQRYGSTGLSPTSTTPSEVPTEHLFATDVGLSIGNPAANDHRAQIERAAGITRGLRMIYDPALGAPYSNYNPGGGTYYRLGGWAHVAGGSLRQDDLGRALPPLPRLPVCPGFVYFGEDR
;
A
#
# COMPACT_ATOMS: atom_id res chain seq x y z
N MET A 1 -51.47 86.72 22.27
CA MET A 1 -51.55 87.79 21.26
C MET A 1 -52.96 87.76 20.70
N ASN A 2 -53.73 88.83 20.91
CA ASN A 2 -55.02 89.15 20.27
C ASN A 2 -54.87 89.17 18.71
N PRO A 3 -55.92 89.43 17.88
CA PRO A 3 -57.36 89.09 17.92
C PRO A 3 -57.97 88.79 16.50
N ALA A 4 -59.32 88.69 16.43
CA ALA A 4 -60.25 89.18 15.37
C ALA A 4 -60.36 88.42 14.02
N ASP A 5 -61.49 88.34 13.31
CA ASP A 5 -62.88 88.76 13.56
C ASP A 5 -63.86 88.07 12.58
N GLU A 6 -65.12 88.04 12.99
CA GLU A 6 -66.40 87.83 12.28
C GLU A 6 -66.49 88.18 10.77
N MET A 7 -67.31 87.44 9.97
CA MET A 7 -68.77 87.68 9.82
C MET A 7 -69.44 86.86 8.67
N SER A 8 -70.61 86.26 8.97
CA SER A 8 -71.85 86.20 8.16
C SER A 8 -71.97 85.39 6.83
N THR A 9 -72.75 84.29 6.82
CA THR A 9 -74.12 84.18 6.22
C THR A 9 -74.75 82.77 6.32
N ARG A 10 -76.09 82.74 6.47
CA ARG A 10 -77.02 81.60 6.71
C ARG A 10 -76.93 80.40 5.74
N ARG A 11 -77.29 79.19 6.21
CA ARG A 11 -78.35 78.31 5.63
C ARG A 11 -78.70 77.08 6.48
N TYR A 12 -80.02 76.90 6.66
CA TYR A 12 -80.82 75.68 6.96
C TYR A 12 -80.21 74.51 7.74
N SER A 13 -80.72 74.32 8.97
CA SER A 13 -80.73 73.03 9.66
C SER A 13 -81.68 72.07 8.92
N ARG A 14 -81.15 71.02 8.28
CA ARG A 14 -81.87 69.78 7.99
C ARG A 14 -81.37 68.71 8.96
N ARG A 15 -82.30 68.14 9.72
CA ARG A 15 -82.08 66.92 10.52
C ARG A 15 -81.65 65.78 9.60
N GLU A 16 -80.42 65.32 9.73
CA GLU A 16 -79.96 64.06 9.14
C GLU A 16 -80.22 62.89 10.10
N GLN A 17 -81.45 62.37 10.07
CA GLN A 17 -81.75 61.04 10.60
C GLN A 17 -81.43 60.00 9.50
N GLY A 18 -80.16 59.60 9.41
CA GLY A 18 -79.70 58.59 8.44
C GLY A 18 -78.19 58.27 8.48
N GLN A 19 -77.33 59.17 8.99
CA GLN A 19 -75.87 58.96 8.98
C GLN A 19 -75.36 57.89 9.97
N SER A 20 -75.95 57.75 11.16
CA SER A 20 -75.48 56.77 12.15
C SER A 20 -75.66 55.31 11.70
N LEU A 21 -76.70 55.02 10.93
CA LEU A 21 -76.94 53.69 10.37
C LEU A 21 -75.92 53.36 9.25
N LEU A 22 -75.62 54.33 8.39
CA LEU A 22 -74.62 54.16 7.32
C LEU A 22 -73.21 53.91 7.88
N VAL A 23 -72.82 54.67 8.91
CA VAL A 23 -71.54 54.47 9.62
C VAL A 23 -71.49 53.13 10.34
N ALA A 24 -72.59 52.69 10.97
CA ALA A 24 -72.67 51.38 11.61
C ALA A 24 -72.57 50.22 10.62
N VAL A 25 -73.19 50.32 9.44
CA VAL A 25 -73.13 49.30 8.37
C VAL A 25 -71.74 49.26 7.73
N ILE A 26 -71.11 50.40 7.47
CA ILE A 26 -69.73 50.46 6.97
C ILE A 26 -68.76 49.89 8.02
N ALA A 27 -68.93 50.22 9.31
CA ALA A 27 -68.12 49.65 10.39
C ALA A 27 -68.29 48.14 10.51
N LEU A 28 -69.51 47.60 10.38
CA LEU A 28 -69.79 46.16 10.33
C LEU A 28 -69.15 45.49 9.12
N PHE A 29 -69.20 46.12 7.95
CA PHE A 29 -68.59 45.58 6.72
C PHE A 29 -67.06 45.58 6.80
N VAL A 30 -66.48 46.65 7.35
CA VAL A 30 -65.03 46.75 7.62
C VAL A 30 -64.59 45.71 8.67
N LEU A 31 -65.35 45.52 9.75
CA LEU A 31 -65.09 44.48 10.76
C LEU A 31 -65.19 43.07 10.17
N LEU A 32 -66.16 42.81 9.29
CA LEU A 32 -66.31 41.53 8.61
C LEU A 32 -65.16 41.28 7.61
N PHE A 33 -64.72 42.32 6.90
CA PHE A 33 -63.58 42.25 5.99
C PHE A 33 -62.26 42.00 6.76
N ILE A 34 -62.03 42.73 7.85
CA ILE A 34 -60.87 42.52 8.74
C ILE A 34 -60.91 41.14 9.39
N GLY A 35 -62.08 40.68 9.83
CA GLY A 35 -62.28 39.33 10.38
C GLY A 35 -61.95 38.23 9.37
N GLY A 36 -62.40 38.37 8.12
CA GLY A 36 -62.05 37.45 7.03
C GLY A 36 -60.55 37.45 6.70
N LEU A 37 -59.92 38.62 6.70
CA LEU A 37 -58.49 38.77 6.43
C LEU A 37 -57.64 38.18 7.57
N PHE A 38 -58.07 38.34 8.82
CA PHE A 38 -57.46 37.74 10.00
C PHE A 38 -57.54 36.20 9.97
N VAL A 39 -58.72 35.64 9.70
CA VAL A 39 -58.90 34.18 9.57
C VAL A 39 -58.06 33.62 8.42
N GLY A 40 -58.01 34.33 7.28
CA GLY A 40 -57.14 33.98 6.15
C GLY A 40 -55.65 33.98 6.49
N LEU A 41 -55.18 34.98 7.25
CA LEU A 41 -53.80 35.06 7.75
C LEU A 41 -53.48 33.93 8.73
N VAL A 42 -54.36 33.65 9.69
CA VAL A 42 -54.19 32.56 10.67
C VAL A 42 -54.16 31.20 9.98
N ALA A 43 -55.07 30.93 9.04
CA ALA A 43 -55.07 29.70 8.25
C ALA A 43 -53.79 29.53 7.42
N ARG A 44 -53.32 30.62 6.79
CA ARG A 44 -52.06 30.61 6.02
C ARG A 44 -50.84 30.38 6.91
N ASN A 45 -50.81 30.98 8.09
CA ASN A 45 -49.75 30.78 9.08
C ASN A 45 -49.74 29.36 9.67
N LEU A 46 -50.91 28.78 9.95
CA LEU A 46 -51.04 27.39 10.39
C LEU A 46 -50.57 26.40 9.32
N MET A 47 -50.94 26.61 8.06
CA MET A 47 -50.46 25.78 6.94
C MET A 47 -48.94 25.94 6.71
N SER A 48 -48.41 27.16 6.84
CA SER A 48 -46.98 27.44 6.77
C SER A 48 -46.21 26.74 7.90
N ALA A 49 -46.71 26.82 9.14
CA ALA A 49 -46.12 26.17 10.30
C ALA A 49 -46.16 24.63 10.19
N GLY A 50 -47.26 24.06 9.69
CA GLY A 50 -47.37 22.62 9.40
C GLY A 50 -46.35 22.13 8.38
N ARG A 51 -46.20 22.83 7.24
CA ARG A 51 -45.18 22.51 6.24
C ARG A 51 -43.76 22.68 6.78
N SER A 52 -43.49 23.71 7.57
CA SER A 52 -42.18 23.90 8.20
C SER A 52 -41.83 22.73 9.12
N ARG A 53 -42.77 22.30 9.96
CA ARG A 53 -42.61 21.14 10.85
C ARG A 53 -42.34 19.84 10.08
N GLU A 54 -43.09 19.58 9.01
CA GLU A 54 -42.89 18.41 8.15
C GLU A 54 -41.55 18.47 7.40
N THR A 55 -41.11 19.66 6.98
CA THR A 55 -39.80 19.85 6.33
C THR A 55 -38.66 19.52 7.30
N ILE A 56 -38.75 20.01 8.53
CA ILE A 56 -37.77 19.71 9.58
C ILE A 56 -37.77 18.21 9.91
N ALA A 57 -38.95 17.58 10.00
CA ALA A 57 -39.07 16.15 10.24
C ALA A 57 -38.45 15.31 9.10
N ALA A 58 -38.71 15.68 7.84
CA ALA A 58 -38.11 15.02 6.68
C ALA A 58 -36.59 15.18 6.65
N ALA A 59 -36.06 16.37 6.98
CA ALA A 59 -34.63 16.61 7.10
C ALA A 59 -34.00 15.75 8.22
N ALA A 60 -34.61 15.71 9.40
CA ALA A 60 -34.13 14.90 10.52
C ALA A 60 -34.13 13.39 10.20
N LEU A 61 -35.11 12.90 9.44
CA LEU A 61 -35.14 11.52 8.97
C LEU A 61 -34.05 11.24 7.94
N ALA A 62 -33.78 12.17 7.02
CA ALA A 62 -32.67 12.05 6.07
C ALA A 62 -31.31 12.03 6.79
N ASP A 63 -31.12 12.96 7.74
CA ASP A 63 -29.91 13.02 8.57
C ASP A 63 -29.73 11.73 9.40
N GLY A 64 -30.83 11.18 9.95
CA GLY A 64 -30.85 9.89 10.62
C GLY A 64 -30.48 8.72 9.71
N GLY A 65 -30.91 8.75 8.44
CA GLY A 65 -30.51 7.76 7.43
C GLY A 65 -29.02 7.82 7.09
N ILE A 66 -28.44 9.02 6.95
CA ILE A 66 -27.00 9.19 6.75
C ILE A 66 -26.21 8.62 7.94
N ARG A 67 -26.64 8.93 9.18
CA ARG A 67 -25.97 8.43 10.39
C ARG A 67 -26.08 6.91 10.53
N TYR A 68 -27.24 6.34 10.24
CA TYR A 68 -27.42 4.89 10.21
C TYR A 68 -26.39 4.23 9.30
N VAL A 69 -26.26 4.69 8.05
CA VAL A 69 -25.25 4.16 7.13
C VAL A 69 -23.83 4.38 7.64
N SER A 70 -23.55 5.55 8.21
CA SER A 70 -22.24 5.89 8.79
C SER A 70 -21.80 4.87 9.82
N ASP A 71 -22.68 4.51 10.74
CA ASP A 71 -22.43 3.58 11.83
C ASP A 71 -22.10 2.19 11.29
N PHE A 72 -22.88 1.68 10.31
CA PHE A 72 -22.61 0.39 9.69
C PHE A 72 -21.28 0.36 8.93
N LEU A 73 -20.93 1.41 8.19
CA LEU A 73 -19.63 1.48 7.51
C LEU A 73 -18.46 1.47 8.51
N GLU A 74 -18.66 2.02 9.71
CA GLU A 74 -17.63 2.11 10.76
C GLU A 74 -17.49 0.84 11.59
N THR A 75 -18.59 0.20 11.99
CA THR A 75 -18.59 -0.87 13.00
C THR A 75 -18.86 -2.26 12.43
N SER A 76 -19.45 -2.37 11.24
CA SER A 76 -19.77 -3.69 10.67
C SER A 76 -18.51 -4.47 10.28
N PRO A 77 -18.60 -5.82 10.23
CA PRO A 77 -17.57 -6.64 9.63
C PRO A 77 -17.25 -6.23 8.18
N GLU A 78 -18.25 -5.81 7.41
CA GLU A 78 -18.09 -5.46 6.01
C GLU A 78 -17.30 -4.16 5.79
N GLY A 79 -17.32 -3.23 6.75
CA GLY A 79 -16.57 -1.97 6.68
C GLY A 79 -16.91 -1.15 5.43
N ALA A 80 -15.88 -0.70 4.70
CA ALA A 80 -16.05 0.05 3.44
C ALA A 80 -16.79 -0.73 2.34
N ASP A 81 -16.84 -2.07 2.42
CA ASP A 81 -17.59 -2.93 1.49
C ASP A 81 -19.07 -3.03 1.87
N TRP A 82 -19.49 -2.54 3.04
CA TRP A 82 -20.89 -2.66 3.48
C TRP A 82 -21.82 -1.93 2.52
N ARG A 83 -22.89 -2.63 2.12
CA ARG A 83 -23.97 -2.07 1.30
C ARG A 83 -25.30 -2.54 1.86
N PRO A 84 -26.31 -1.66 2.01
CA PRO A 84 -27.60 -2.08 2.51
C PRO A 84 -28.33 -2.93 1.46
N GLU A 85 -29.07 -3.95 1.87
CA GLU A 85 -29.86 -4.79 0.97
C GLU A 85 -31.03 -3.98 0.38
N PRO A 86 -31.18 -3.85 -0.95
CA PRO A 86 -32.26 -3.06 -1.54
C PRO A 86 -33.63 -3.59 -1.15
N THR A 87 -34.57 -2.68 -0.87
CA THR A 87 -35.95 -3.08 -0.57
C THR A 87 -36.67 -3.42 -1.88
N PRO A 88 -37.17 -4.66 -2.05
CA PRO A 88 -37.85 -5.03 -3.28
C PRO A 88 -39.16 -4.25 -3.43
N LEU A 89 -39.47 -3.86 -4.67
CA LEU A 89 -40.77 -3.27 -4.99
C LEU A 89 -41.82 -4.38 -5.10
N THR A 90 -42.79 -4.39 -4.19
CA THR A 90 -43.85 -5.40 -4.15
C THR A 90 -45.16 -4.94 -4.79
N ASP A 91 -45.45 -3.62 -4.79
CA ASP A 91 -46.66 -3.04 -5.43
C ASP A 91 -46.30 -1.78 -6.23
N ALA A 92 -46.87 -1.66 -7.42
CA ALA A 92 -46.80 -0.51 -8.31
C ALA A 92 -47.37 0.80 -7.71
N ARG A 93 -48.09 0.74 -6.60
CA ARG A 93 -48.67 1.90 -5.89
C ARG A 93 -47.90 2.25 -4.61
N ASP A 94 -46.74 1.63 -4.36
CA ASP A 94 -45.90 1.96 -3.21
C ASP A 94 -45.54 3.47 -3.24
N PRO A 95 -45.71 4.21 -2.13
CA PRO A 95 -45.39 5.64 -2.10
C PRO A 95 -43.92 5.95 -2.42
N ASP A 96 -43.00 5.00 -2.20
CA ASP A 96 -41.56 5.09 -2.48
C ASP A 96 -41.14 4.46 -3.81
N ARG A 97 -42.10 4.03 -4.64
CA ARG A 97 -41.85 3.32 -5.91
C ARG A 97 -40.71 3.92 -6.73
N ARG A 98 -40.69 5.24 -6.90
CA ARG A 98 -39.65 5.97 -7.67
C ARG A 98 -38.21 5.59 -7.29
N TRP A 99 -37.94 5.29 -6.03
CA TRP A 99 -36.60 4.90 -5.56
C TRP A 99 -36.42 3.38 -5.57
N LEU A 100 -37.46 2.62 -5.20
CA LEU A 100 -37.38 1.16 -5.14
C LEU A 100 -37.28 0.52 -6.52
N GLU A 101 -37.88 1.11 -7.55
CA GLU A 101 -37.75 0.66 -8.95
C GLU A 101 -36.31 0.66 -9.46
N THR A 102 -35.45 1.50 -8.88
CA THR A 102 -34.02 1.52 -9.26
C THR A 102 -33.26 0.30 -8.75
N GLY A 103 -33.83 -0.46 -7.81
CA GLY A 103 -33.16 -1.58 -7.14
C GLY A 103 -31.96 -1.17 -6.28
N ALA A 104 -31.76 0.12 -6.01
CA ALA A 104 -30.55 0.62 -5.34
C ALA A 104 -30.79 1.20 -3.94
N PHE A 105 -32.05 1.46 -3.56
CA PHE A 105 -32.41 2.07 -2.27
C PHE A 105 -32.95 1.04 -1.28
N THR A 106 -32.58 1.23 -0.02
CA THR A 106 -33.06 0.43 1.12
C THR A 106 -33.91 1.30 2.04
N ARG A 107 -35.07 0.78 2.46
CA ARG A 107 -35.96 1.43 3.43
C ARG A 107 -35.51 1.13 4.86
N VAL A 108 -35.14 2.16 5.60
CA VAL A 108 -34.78 2.11 7.03
C VAL A 108 -35.90 2.75 7.85
N SER A 109 -36.54 1.97 8.71
CA SER A 109 -37.60 2.46 9.60
C SER A 109 -37.01 3.25 10.76
N LEU A 110 -37.56 4.44 11.04
CA LEU A 110 -37.15 5.34 12.12
C LEU A 110 -38.38 5.73 12.96
N ALA A 111 -38.18 6.23 14.18
CA ALA A 111 -39.24 6.44 15.18
C ALA A 111 -40.44 7.32 14.74
N ARG A 112 -40.35 8.07 13.64
CA ARG A 112 -41.41 8.97 13.11
C ARG A 112 -41.60 8.89 11.59
N GLY A 113 -41.05 7.88 10.95
CA GLY A 113 -41.11 7.71 9.50
C GLY A 113 -40.03 6.77 9.00
N ARG A 114 -39.46 7.06 7.84
CA ARG A 114 -38.41 6.23 7.24
C ARG A 114 -37.39 7.06 6.47
N ALA A 115 -36.22 6.46 6.25
CA ALA A 115 -35.21 6.95 5.33
C ALA A 115 -35.00 5.92 4.21
N LEU A 116 -34.94 6.39 2.97
CA LEU A 116 -34.48 5.58 1.84
C LEU A 116 -32.99 5.86 1.67
N VAL A 117 -32.14 4.87 1.89
CA VAL A 117 -30.68 5.04 1.88
C VAL A 117 -30.03 4.29 0.72
N ARG A 118 -28.93 4.84 0.21
CA ARG A 118 -28.09 4.23 -0.81
C ARG A 118 -26.62 4.55 -0.53
N VAL A 119 -25.76 3.55 -0.71
CA VAL A 119 -24.30 3.70 -0.69
C VAL A 119 -23.76 3.38 -2.07
N SER A 120 -22.95 4.27 -2.62
CA SER A 120 -22.30 4.07 -3.92
C SER A 120 -20.86 4.51 -3.88
N LEU A 121 -20.05 3.88 -4.73
CA LEU A 121 -18.68 4.28 -5.04
C LEU A 121 -18.63 4.42 -6.57
N SER A 122 -18.23 5.59 -7.07
CA SER A 122 -18.14 5.84 -8.51
C SER A 122 -16.83 6.55 -8.80
N PRO A 123 -15.73 5.78 -8.85
CA PRO A 123 -14.42 6.38 -8.84
C PRO A 123 -14.06 6.86 -10.26
N ASN A 124 -14.27 8.16 -10.49
CA ASN A 124 -14.05 8.85 -11.75
C ASN A 124 -12.96 9.93 -11.53
N PRO A 125 -11.82 9.89 -12.24
CA PRO A 125 -10.76 10.90 -12.17
C PRO A 125 -11.21 12.33 -12.45
N GLN A 126 -12.28 12.50 -13.23
CA GLN A 126 -12.88 13.80 -13.51
C GLN A 126 -13.87 14.25 -12.42
N ASP A 127 -14.25 13.34 -11.51
CA ASP A 127 -15.08 13.65 -10.36
C ASP A 127 -14.22 13.64 -9.08
N PRO A 128 -13.91 14.81 -8.49
CA PRO A 128 -13.12 14.88 -7.25
C PRO A 128 -13.76 14.13 -6.08
N THR A 129 -15.08 13.90 -6.13
CA THR A 129 -15.84 13.20 -5.11
C THR A 129 -15.96 11.70 -5.36
N GLY A 130 -15.61 11.24 -6.56
CA GLY A 130 -15.76 9.84 -6.97
C GLY A 130 -14.90 8.86 -6.17
N LYS A 131 -13.79 9.35 -5.57
CA LYS A 131 -12.92 8.55 -4.70
C LYS A 131 -13.52 8.24 -3.32
N TYR A 132 -14.54 8.99 -2.90
CA TYR A 132 -15.19 8.80 -1.60
C TYR A 132 -16.42 7.92 -1.69
N LEU A 133 -16.81 7.30 -0.58
CA LEU A 133 -18.09 6.64 -0.46
C LEU A 133 -19.20 7.69 -0.43
N ARG A 134 -20.08 7.68 -1.44
CA ARG A 134 -21.26 8.55 -1.51
C ARG A 134 -22.42 7.88 -0.80
N ILE A 135 -22.96 8.57 0.20
CA ILE A 135 -24.16 8.19 0.94
C ILE A 135 -25.29 9.13 0.53
N GLU A 136 -26.40 8.56 0.11
CA GLU A 136 -27.64 9.27 -0.18
C GLU A 136 -28.72 8.83 0.78
N ALA A 137 -29.46 9.79 1.33
CA ALA A 137 -30.62 9.53 2.15
C ALA A 137 -31.80 10.43 1.76
N VAL A 138 -32.98 9.82 1.59
CA VAL A 138 -34.24 10.52 1.39
C VAL A 138 -35.13 10.29 2.60
N GLY A 139 -35.31 11.32 3.41
CA GLY A 139 -36.16 11.29 4.59
C GLY A 139 -37.62 11.50 4.25
N ARG A 140 -38.48 10.61 4.74
CA ARG A 140 -39.92 10.60 4.48
C ARG A 140 -40.73 10.41 5.76
N PRO A 141 -41.46 11.44 6.22
CA PRO A 141 -42.34 11.32 7.37
C PRO A 141 -43.50 10.33 7.13
N GLY A 142 -43.92 9.65 8.18
CA GLY A 142 -45.02 8.68 8.15
C GLY A 142 -44.57 7.25 7.87
N PHE A 143 -45.38 6.29 8.36
CA PHE A 143 -45.14 4.86 8.18
C PHE A 143 -45.98 4.33 7.02
N VAL A 144 -45.38 3.41 6.28
CA VAL A 144 -46.09 2.59 5.29
C VAL A 144 -46.81 1.49 6.05
N ASP A 145 -48.08 1.24 5.73
CA ASP A 145 -48.80 0.14 6.34
C ASP A 145 -48.17 -1.21 5.93
N SER A 146 -47.91 -2.05 6.93
CA SER A 146 -47.33 -3.39 6.75
C SER A 146 -48.28 -4.38 6.08
N GLN A 147 -49.59 -4.14 6.12
CA GLN A 147 -50.62 -4.98 5.52
C GLN A 147 -51.09 -4.46 4.15
N ASP A 148 -50.92 -3.15 3.92
CA ASP A 148 -51.19 -2.50 2.63
C ASP A 148 -50.08 -1.48 2.32
N PRO A 149 -49.02 -1.88 1.59
CA PRO A 149 -47.88 -1.00 1.29
C PRO A 149 -48.23 0.19 0.39
N THR A 150 -49.50 0.36 0.02
CA THR A 150 -50.03 1.49 -0.76
C THR A 150 -50.59 2.61 0.10
N THR A 151 -50.72 2.42 1.43
CA THR A 151 -51.30 3.40 2.35
C THR A 151 -50.33 3.87 3.44
N PHE A 152 -50.61 5.06 3.99
CA PHE A 152 -49.92 5.57 5.18
C PHE A 152 -50.81 5.32 6.40
N THR A 153 -50.23 4.84 7.50
CA THR A 153 -50.99 4.68 8.75
C THR A 153 -51.35 6.01 9.41
N ASN A 154 -50.74 7.12 8.97
CA ASN A 154 -51.02 8.47 9.45
C ASN A 154 -51.75 9.30 8.39
N SER A 155 -52.96 9.76 8.69
CA SER A 155 -53.76 10.66 7.84
C SER A 155 -53.85 12.06 8.46
N PRO A 156 -53.58 13.15 7.71
CA PRO A 156 -53.24 13.20 6.29
C PRO A 156 -51.80 12.77 5.98
N ALA A 157 -51.60 12.13 4.82
CA ALA A 157 -50.30 11.63 4.37
C ALA A 157 -49.29 12.78 4.16
N PRO A 158 -48.16 12.81 4.89
CA PRO A 158 -47.11 13.80 4.68
C PRO A 158 -46.50 13.64 3.28
N ARG A 159 -46.58 14.69 2.46
CA ARG A 159 -46.05 14.67 1.07
C ARG A 159 -44.64 15.22 0.94
N LEU A 160 -44.10 15.82 2.00
CA LEU A 160 -42.77 16.44 1.98
C LEU A 160 -41.65 15.40 2.11
N MET A 161 -40.59 15.60 1.35
CA MET A 161 -39.36 14.80 1.37
C MET A 161 -38.14 15.71 1.47
N ARG A 162 -37.05 15.20 2.03
CA ARG A 162 -35.75 15.88 1.98
C ARG A 162 -34.66 14.90 1.59
N ARG A 163 -33.78 15.33 0.68
CA ARG A 163 -32.63 14.56 0.21
C ARG A 163 -31.37 15.14 0.83
N ARG A 164 -30.55 14.27 1.42
CA ARG A 164 -29.21 14.57 1.93
C ARG A 164 -28.19 13.71 1.20
N VAL A 165 -27.02 14.29 1.00
CA VAL A 165 -25.84 13.58 0.50
C VAL A 165 -24.70 13.80 1.48
N ALA A 166 -23.95 12.73 1.72
CA ALA A 166 -22.69 12.77 2.45
C ALA A 166 -21.59 12.05 1.66
N TYR A 167 -20.36 12.53 1.78
CA TYR A 167 -19.17 11.86 1.28
C TYR A 167 -18.30 11.44 2.44
N LYS A 168 -17.98 10.15 2.49
CA LYS A 168 -17.19 9.53 3.54
C LYS A 168 -15.87 9.06 2.98
N ALA A 169 -14.78 9.50 3.60
CA ALA A 169 -13.44 9.07 3.23
C ALA A 169 -13.16 7.66 3.74
N ILE A 170 -12.50 6.87 2.92
CA ILE A 170 -11.83 5.66 3.39
C ILE A 170 -10.54 6.09 4.11
N GLY A 171 -9.89 7.15 3.62
CA GLY A 171 -8.64 7.72 4.12
C GLY A 171 -7.42 6.95 3.65
N LEU A 172 -7.53 5.62 3.62
CA LEU A 172 -6.43 4.72 3.26
C LEU A 172 -6.11 4.70 1.76
N THR A 173 -7.11 4.90 0.91
CA THR A 173 -6.99 4.87 -0.56
C THR A 173 -6.96 6.27 -1.17
N ASP A 174 -7.13 7.33 -0.38
CA ASP A 174 -7.54 8.64 -0.94
C ASP A 174 -6.35 9.59 -1.19
N TYR A 175 -5.20 9.25 -0.62
CA TYR A 175 -3.99 10.07 -0.55
C TYR A 175 -2.73 9.22 -0.73
N LEU A 176 -1.69 9.76 -1.34
CA LEU A 176 -0.34 9.16 -1.31
C LEU A 176 0.14 9.04 0.12
N ARG A 177 -0.07 10.10 0.91
CA ARG A 177 0.31 10.13 2.32
C ARG A 177 -0.79 10.78 3.17
N TYR A 178 -1.24 10.05 4.18
CA TYR A 178 -2.16 10.55 5.20
C TYR A 178 -1.53 10.42 6.59
N VAL A 179 -1.24 11.54 7.23
CA VAL A 179 -0.68 11.59 8.59
C VAL A 179 -1.77 11.98 9.57
N THR A 180 -2.17 11.05 10.44
CA THR A 180 -3.47 11.11 11.09
C THR A 180 -3.51 11.83 12.41
N ASN A 181 -2.39 11.92 13.15
CA ASN A 181 -2.34 12.48 14.50
C ASN A 181 -3.56 12.02 15.33
N ARG A 182 -3.75 10.70 15.42
CA ARG A 182 -4.90 10.03 16.06
C ARG A 182 -5.13 10.59 17.46
N ASP A 183 -4.05 10.76 18.21
CA ASP A 183 -4.04 11.19 19.61
C ASP A 183 -4.23 12.71 19.79
N ARG A 184 -4.33 13.47 18.68
CA ARG A 184 -4.51 14.93 18.67
C ARG A 184 -3.43 15.66 19.46
N GLU A 185 -2.19 15.22 19.31
CA GLU A 185 -1.02 15.86 19.91
C GLU A 185 -0.91 17.30 19.38
N SER A 186 -0.83 18.27 20.29
CA SER A 186 -0.86 19.72 19.95
C SER A 186 0.45 20.26 19.40
N LYS A 187 1.56 19.60 19.70
CA LYS A 187 2.92 19.92 19.21
C LYS A 187 3.37 18.96 18.11
N PHE A 188 2.42 18.27 17.50
CA PHE A 188 2.70 17.29 16.45
C PHE A 188 3.17 17.98 15.16
N GLU A 189 4.26 17.47 14.59
CA GLU A 189 4.79 17.89 13.30
C GLU A 189 5.06 16.66 12.43
N ALA A 190 4.48 16.65 11.23
CA ALA A 190 4.74 15.64 10.21
C ALA A 190 5.94 16.09 9.36
N ALA A 191 7.09 15.48 9.53
CA ALA A 191 8.31 15.80 8.79
C ALA A 191 8.39 15.00 7.47
N ILE A 192 8.49 15.70 6.34
CA ILE A 192 8.56 15.09 5.00
C ILE A 192 9.58 15.84 4.14
N GLY A 193 10.52 15.12 3.55
CA GLY A 193 11.52 15.65 2.61
C GLY A 193 12.86 14.98 2.84
N MET A 194 13.95 15.58 2.35
CA MET A 194 15.31 15.07 2.56
C MET A 194 15.96 15.73 3.79
N PRO A 195 16.29 14.98 4.85
CA PRO A 195 17.16 15.45 5.91
C PRO A 195 18.58 15.73 5.38
N PRO A 196 19.37 16.57 6.08
CA PRO A 196 20.75 16.84 5.69
C PRO A 196 21.63 15.59 5.91
N ILE A 197 21.76 14.78 4.87
CA ILE A 197 22.57 13.54 4.86
C ILE A 197 23.97 13.73 4.23
N GLY A 198 24.35 14.97 3.90
CA GLY A 198 25.65 15.29 3.29
C GLY A 198 25.73 15.07 1.78
N VAL A 199 24.61 14.73 1.13
CA VAL A 199 24.51 14.46 -0.30
C VAL A 199 23.34 15.29 -0.87
N PRO A 200 23.48 15.94 -2.06
CA PRO A 200 22.42 16.78 -2.64
C PRO A 200 21.34 15.95 -3.35
N ALA A 201 20.80 14.94 -2.66
CA ALA A 201 19.71 14.11 -3.15
C ALA A 201 18.38 14.87 -3.10
N TRP A 202 17.46 14.55 -4.02
CA TRP A 202 16.15 15.18 -4.11
C TRP A 202 15.02 14.17 -3.91
N MET A 203 14.05 14.51 -3.07
CA MET A 203 12.81 13.75 -2.96
C MET A 203 11.75 14.36 -3.88
N GLN A 204 11.22 13.57 -4.82
CA GLN A 204 10.04 13.95 -5.57
C GLN A 204 8.87 13.06 -5.18
N LEU A 205 7.77 13.68 -4.77
CA LEU A 205 6.50 13.00 -4.51
C LEU A 205 5.56 13.28 -5.68
N GLY A 206 5.13 12.23 -6.37
CA GLY A 206 4.26 12.32 -7.54
C GLY A 206 4.98 12.72 -8.84
N GLY A 207 4.27 12.66 -9.96
CA GLY A 207 4.81 13.01 -11.28
C GLY A 207 5.86 12.02 -11.82
N MET A 208 6.10 10.89 -11.17
CA MET A 208 7.03 9.89 -11.68
C MET A 208 6.28 8.84 -12.51
N PRO A 209 6.87 8.33 -13.60
CA PRO A 209 6.26 7.28 -14.40
C PRO A 209 6.11 6.00 -13.58
N VAL A 210 5.07 5.22 -13.89
CA VAL A 210 4.81 3.90 -13.30
C VAL A 210 4.77 2.89 -14.44
N ARG A 211 5.45 1.76 -14.27
CA ARG A 211 5.52 0.66 -15.21
C ARG A 211 4.11 0.12 -15.50
N ALA A 212 3.76 0.08 -16.78
CA ALA A 212 2.72 -0.79 -17.31
C ALA A 212 3.41 -2.00 -17.95
N ALA A 213 3.22 -3.20 -17.40
CA ALA A 213 3.84 -4.41 -17.94
C ALA A 213 3.40 -4.64 -19.39
N GLY A 214 4.36 -4.93 -20.28
CA GLY A 214 4.10 -5.21 -21.71
C GLY A 214 4.04 -3.99 -22.64
N MET A 215 4.22 -2.76 -22.13
CA MET A 215 4.17 -1.54 -22.95
C MET A 215 5.57 -0.98 -23.24
N GLY A 216 5.85 -0.62 -24.50
CA GLY A 216 7.07 0.10 -24.93
C GLY A 216 7.10 1.58 -24.54
N GLY A 217 6.58 1.92 -23.35
CA GLY A 217 6.45 3.27 -22.82
C GLY A 217 4.99 3.69 -22.56
N PRO A 218 4.75 4.71 -21.70
CA PRO A 218 3.43 5.29 -21.52
C PRO A 218 3.02 6.00 -22.83
N PRO A 219 1.82 5.76 -23.37
CA PRO A 219 1.31 6.51 -24.51
C PRO A 219 1.30 8.02 -24.26
N ALA A 220 1.51 8.82 -25.30
CA ALA A 220 1.40 10.28 -25.21
C ALA A 220 -0.02 10.65 -24.72
N GLY A 221 -0.14 11.32 -23.56
CA GLY A 221 -1.43 11.73 -22.99
C GLY A 221 -1.81 11.11 -21.63
N TYR A 222 -0.92 10.34 -20.99
CA TYR A 222 -1.15 9.87 -19.61
C TYR A 222 -0.99 11.02 -18.60
N SER A 223 -1.98 11.18 -17.73
CA SER A 223 -1.82 11.94 -16.49
C SER A 223 -0.98 11.09 -15.52
N LEU A 224 0.25 11.52 -15.28
CA LEU A 224 1.11 10.94 -14.26
C LEU A 224 0.45 11.10 -12.88
N PRO A 225 0.53 10.08 -12.01
CA PRO A 225 -0.06 10.18 -10.68
C PRO A 225 0.66 11.29 -9.90
N GLY A 226 -0.07 12.30 -9.42
CA GLY A 226 0.52 13.24 -8.48
C GLY A 226 0.45 12.72 -7.05
N ALA A 227 0.73 13.60 -6.09
CA ALA A 227 0.91 13.24 -4.70
C ALA A 227 -0.13 13.90 -3.77
N PRO A 228 -1.43 13.57 -3.87
CA PRO A 228 -2.42 14.10 -2.93
C PRO A 228 -2.06 13.67 -1.50
N MET A 229 -2.17 14.59 -0.54
CA MET A 229 -1.79 14.33 0.85
C MET A 229 -2.81 14.93 1.82
N TYR A 230 -2.88 14.35 3.02
CA TYR A 230 -3.68 14.89 4.11
C TYR A 230 -2.89 14.82 5.42
N ILE A 231 -2.83 15.91 6.18
CA ILE A 231 -2.04 16.00 7.41
C ILE A 231 -2.93 16.60 8.50
N ASN A 232 -3.18 15.86 9.58
CA ASN A 232 -4.05 16.30 10.69
C ASN A 232 -3.34 17.18 11.75
N GLY A 233 -2.27 17.88 11.36
CA GLY A 233 -1.48 18.74 12.22
C GLY A 233 -0.53 19.60 11.39
N ASP A 234 0.58 20.04 11.97
CA ASP A 234 1.57 20.82 11.24
C ASP A 234 2.35 19.94 10.26
N LEU A 235 2.54 20.43 9.04
CA LEU A 235 3.39 19.81 8.02
C LEU A 235 4.74 20.53 8.03
N HIS A 236 5.82 19.82 8.32
CA HIS A 236 7.19 20.33 8.21
C HIS A 236 7.85 19.76 6.96
N LEU A 237 7.97 20.59 5.93
CA LEU A 237 8.69 20.24 4.72
C LEU A 237 10.18 20.47 4.93
N LEU A 238 10.97 19.40 4.82
CA LEU A 238 12.42 19.44 4.91
C LEU A 238 13.04 19.98 3.60
N ASN A 239 14.37 19.98 3.52
CA ASN A 239 15.08 20.41 2.32
C ASN A 239 14.87 19.45 1.12
N ASN A 240 15.17 19.94 -0.08
CA ASN A 240 15.27 19.18 -1.32
C ASN A 240 14.05 18.29 -1.61
N VAL A 241 12.84 18.84 -1.48
CA VAL A 241 11.59 18.13 -1.78
C VAL A 241 10.78 18.85 -2.86
N THR A 242 10.26 18.09 -3.84
CA THR A 242 9.27 18.56 -4.81
C THR A 242 7.96 17.82 -4.61
N LEU A 243 6.88 18.58 -4.43
CA LEU A 243 5.51 18.07 -4.44
C LEU A 243 4.93 18.25 -5.83
N ALA A 244 4.74 17.17 -6.57
CA ALA A 244 4.12 17.20 -7.90
C ALA A 244 2.64 16.79 -7.80
N LEU A 245 1.76 17.71 -8.18
CA LEU A 245 0.31 17.56 -8.04
C LEU A 245 -0.36 17.80 -9.38
N ASN A 246 -1.39 17.01 -9.68
CA ASN A 246 -2.17 17.18 -10.89
C ASN A 246 -3.52 17.87 -10.59
N PRO A 247 -3.69 19.17 -10.92
CA PRO A 247 -4.96 19.85 -10.71
C PRO A 247 -6.10 19.27 -11.56
N GLY A 248 -5.80 18.66 -12.71
CA GLY A 248 -6.78 17.97 -13.55
C GLY A 248 -7.41 16.75 -12.89
N ASN A 249 -6.74 16.15 -11.91
CA ASN A 249 -7.27 15.09 -11.05
C ASN A 249 -7.80 15.60 -9.70
N HIS A 250 -7.84 16.92 -9.51
CA HIS A 250 -8.17 17.57 -8.24
C HIS A 250 -7.32 17.09 -7.06
N GLU A 251 -6.03 16.84 -7.32
CA GLU A 251 -5.07 16.48 -6.29
C GLU A 251 -4.65 17.72 -5.50
N THR A 252 -4.53 17.57 -4.19
CA THR A 252 -4.24 18.67 -3.27
C THR A 252 -3.55 18.13 -2.03
N VAL A 253 -2.68 18.94 -1.43
CA VAL A 253 -2.10 18.72 -0.10
C VAL A 253 -2.94 19.50 0.92
N TYR A 254 -3.65 18.77 1.77
CA TYR A 254 -4.48 19.32 2.83
C TYR A 254 -3.72 19.27 4.17
N VAL A 255 -3.56 20.42 4.83
CA VAL A 255 -2.87 20.52 6.12
C VAL A 255 -3.81 21.13 7.16
N ALA A 256 -4.28 20.32 8.10
CA ALA A 256 -5.14 20.71 9.22
C ALA A 256 -4.32 21.37 10.36
N GLY A 257 -3.37 22.22 9.97
CA GLY A 257 -2.39 22.89 10.80
C GLY A 257 -1.65 23.92 9.97
N LYS A 258 -0.41 24.23 10.34
CA LYS A 258 0.47 25.13 9.58
C LYS A 258 1.42 24.35 8.67
N VAL A 259 1.75 24.94 7.52
CA VAL A 259 2.88 24.55 6.69
C VAL A 259 4.12 25.26 7.21
N LYS A 260 5.09 24.47 7.67
CA LYS A 260 6.44 24.89 8.03
C LYS A 260 7.39 24.41 6.95
N VAL A 261 8.38 25.22 6.62
CA VAL A 261 9.35 24.90 5.56
C VAL A 261 10.73 25.16 6.11
N GLU A 262 11.62 24.18 5.96
CA GLU A 262 13.02 24.32 6.31
C GLU A 262 13.65 25.41 5.41
N PRO A 263 14.33 26.41 5.99
CA PRO A 263 14.98 27.44 5.18
C PRO A 263 16.08 26.79 4.34
N GLY A 264 16.06 27.09 3.04
CA GLY A 264 17.15 26.72 2.14
C GLY A 264 18.31 27.72 2.20
N ASP A 265 19.48 27.26 1.79
CA ASP A 265 20.67 28.06 1.51
C ASP A 265 20.87 28.11 -0.03
N PRO A 266 20.77 29.31 -0.65
CA PRO A 266 20.96 29.47 -2.09
C PRO A 266 22.34 29.04 -2.62
N ASN A 267 23.33 28.83 -1.76
CA ASN A 267 24.69 28.41 -2.13
C ASN A 267 24.98 26.94 -1.82
N ASP A 268 24.08 26.24 -1.12
CA ASP A 268 24.25 24.84 -0.75
C ASP A 268 23.26 23.95 -1.51
N PRO A 269 23.70 23.18 -2.52
CA PRO A 269 22.81 22.30 -3.28
C PRO A 269 22.21 21.17 -2.44
N ALA A 270 22.78 20.86 -1.26
CA ALA A 270 22.23 19.87 -0.34
C ALA A 270 21.16 20.44 0.61
N ARG A 271 20.94 21.76 0.61
CA ARG A 271 20.00 22.44 1.51
C ARG A 271 19.13 23.45 0.77
N GLN A 272 18.30 23.00 -0.15
CA GLN A 272 17.36 23.85 -0.88
C GLN A 272 15.95 23.81 -0.26
N THR A 273 15.19 24.89 -0.44
CA THR A 273 13.79 24.99 0.02
C THR A 273 12.87 24.08 -0.80
N ALA A 274 11.85 23.52 -0.15
CA ALA A 274 10.77 22.76 -0.77
C ALA A 274 10.10 23.48 -1.95
N ARG A 275 9.74 22.73 -3.00
CA ARG A 275 9.17 23.22 -4.26
C ARG A 275 7.84 22.52 -4.59
N ILE A 276 7.01 23.18 -5.39
CA ILE A 276 5.75 22.63 -5.89
C ILE A 276 5.76 22.59 -7.42
N ASN A 277 5.36 21.45 -8.00
CA ASN A 277 5.22 21.24 -9.44
C ASN A 277 3.73 21.08 -9.77
N ASP A 278 3.18 22.02 -10.55
CA ASP A 278 1.84 21.93 -11.11
C ASP A 278 1.90 21.12 -12.42
N LEU A 279 1.51 19.86 -12.37
CA LEU A 279 1.55 18.96 -13.53
C LEU A 279 0.53 19.34 -14.63
N GLY A 280 -0.37 20.29 -14.38
CA GLY A 280 -1.24 20.89 -15.40
C GLY A 280 -0.56 21.99 -16.21
N ALA A 281 0.52 22.58 -15.69
CA ALA A 281 1.24 23.70 -16.30
C ALA A 281 2.69 23.35 -16.69
N THR A 282 3.33 22.43 -15.97
CA THR A 282 4.74 22.07 -16.14
C THR A 282 4.94 20.57 -16.30
N ASN A 283 6.01 20.21 -17.00
CA ASN A 283 6.39 18.81 -17.17
C ASN A 283 6.78 18.18 -15.82
N SER A 284 6.64 16.87 -15.74
CA SER A 284 6.89 16.16 -14.49
C SER A 284 8.36 16.02 -14.09
N ASN A 285 9.26 16.14 -15.07
CA ASN A 285 10.71 16.20 -14.89
C ASN A 285 11.25 17.65 -14.91
N ALA A 286 10.38 18.64 -14.71
CA ALA A 286 10.81 20.04 -14.67
C ALA A 286 11.88 20.26 -13.58
N GLU A 287 12.92 21.02 -13.94
CA GLU A 287 14.01 21.32 -13.01
C GLU A 287 13.48 22.08 -11.79
N PRO A 288 13.73 21.58 -10.55
CA PRO A 288 13.20 22.21 -9.36
C PRO A 288 13.91 23.53 -9.04
N LEU A 289 15.18 23.68 -9.43
CA LEU A 289 16.03 24.82 -9.08
C LEU A 289 16.26 25.75 -10.27
N PRO A 290 16.42 27.06 -10.04
CA PRO A 290 16.93 27.99 -11.05
C PRO A 290 18.46 27.88 -11.22
N ALA A 291 19.01 28.56 -12.23
CA ALA A 291 20.45 28.70 -12.40
C ALA A 291 21.13 29.33 -11.14
N PRO A 292 22.35 28.91 -10.76
CA PRO A 292 23.25 28.01 -11.49
C PRO A 292 23.00 26.51 -11.27
N PHE A 293 22.15 26.15 -10.31
CA PHE A 293 21.93 24.75 -9.90
C PHE A 293 20.90 24.00 -10.76
N GLY A 294 20.07 24.71 -11.52
CA GLY A 294 19.18 24.13 -12.52
C GLY A 294 19.13 24.95 -13.81
N SER A 295 18.27 24.55 -14.74
CA SER A 295 18.08 25.26 -16.01
C SER A 295 16.82 26.13 -15.98
N GLY A 296 16.95 27.42 -16.27
CA GLY A 296 15.82 28.35 -16.35
C GLY A 296 15.37 28.90 -14.99
N ALA A 297 14.06 29.14 -14.85
CA ALA A 297 13.47 29.82 -13.69
C ALA A 297 13.26 28.91 -12.47
N GLY A 298 13.35 27.58 -12.63
CA GLY A 298 13.03 26.60 -11.58
C GLY A 298 11.53 26.54 -11.23
N LEU A 299 11.20 25.68 -10.28
CA LEU A 299 9.84 25.57 -9.74
C LEU A 299 9.57 26.58 -8.62
N PRO A 300 8.31 27.01 -8.40
CA PRO A 300 7.95 27.88 -7.29
C PRO A 300 8.37 27.29 -5.92
N ALA A 301 8.98 28.11 -5.07
CA ALA A 301 9.27 27.75 -3.68
C ALA A 301 8.00 27.74 -2.85
N ILE A 302 7.86 26.72 -2.00
CA ILE A 302 6.79 26.64 -1.00
C ILE A 302 7.12 27.61 0.13
N LEU A 303 6.19 28.50 0.45
CA LEU A 303 6.31 29.45 1.55
C LEU A 303 5.65 28.88 2.82
N PRO A 304 6.15 29.24 4.02
CA PRO A 304 5.48 28.86 5.26
C PRO A 304 4.14 29.58 5.40
N SER A 305 3.19 28.97 6.11
CA SER A 305 1.81 29.50 6.30
C SER A 305 1.76 30.92 6.86
N ASP A 306 2.74 31.28 7.69
CA ASP A 306 2.82 32.58 8.36
C ASP A 306 3.45 33.67 7.47
N ALA A 307 3.93 33.33 6.27
CA ALA A 307 4.46 34.31 5.32
C ALA A 307 3.33 35.23 4.83
N PRO A 308 3.52 36.57 4.82
CA PRO A 308 2.53 37.51 4.29
C PRO A 308 2.18 37.28 2.81
N THR A 309 3.08 36.62 2.08
CA THR A 309 2.97 36.31 0.64
C THR A 309 2.61 34.84 0.38
N PHE A 310 2.19 34.08 1.39
CA PHE A 310 1.76 32.70 1.22
C PHE A 310 0.65 32.58 0.15
N THR A 311 0.84 31.65 -0.79
CA THR A 311 -0.16 31.29 -1.80
C THR A 311 -0.52 29.82 -1.64
N THR A 312 -1.75 29.46 -2.02
CA THR A 312 -2.19 28.07 -2.14
C THR A 312 -1.77 27.42 -3.45
N TYR A 313 -1.04 28.15 -4.30
CA TYR A 313 -0.65 27.72 -5.65
C TYR A 313 -1.86 27.26 -6.48
N GLY A 314 -2.92 28.09 -6.52
CA GLY A 314 -4.16 27.77 -7.23
C GLY A 314 -5.02 26.70 -6.53
N GLY A 315 -4.83 26.50 -5.22
CA GLY A 315 -5.55 25.52 -4.41
C GLY A 315 -4.84 24.16 -4.27
N LEU A 316 -3.65 23.99 -4.85
CA LEU A 316 -2.86 22.75 -4.76
C LEU A 316 -2.30 22.48 -3.35
N LEU A 317 -2.05 23.52 -2.56
CA LEU A 317 -1.62 23.42 -1.16
C LEU A 317 -2.54 24.27 -0.30
N ARG A 318 -3.16 23.65 0.71
CA ARG A 318 -4.10 24.32 1.60
C ARG A 318 -3.76 24.05 3.05
N ASP A 319 -3.82 25.09 3.86
CA ASP A 319 -3.59 25.04 5.30
C ASP A 319 -4.86 25.39 6.08
N ALA A 320 -4.84 25.27 7.41
CA ALA A 320 -6.04 25.46 8.24
C ALA A 320 -6.42 26.94 8.47
N SER A 321 -5.86 27.89 7.71
CA SER A 321 -6.13 29.32 7.91
C SER A 321 -7.54 29.72 7.48
N MET A 322 -8.24 30.50 8.30
CA MET A 322 -9.62 30.95 8.03
C MET A 322 -9.71 32.02 6.94
N GLY A 323 -8.64 32.79 6.71
CA GLY A 323 -8.58 33.80 5.65
C GLY A 323 -8.22 33.18 4.29
N PRO A 324 -8.54 33.83 3.16
CA PRO A 324 -8.02 33.42 1.86
C PRO A 324 -6.51 33.66 1.77
N ASP A 325 -5.87 33.11 0.74
CA ASP A 325 -4.50 33.46 0.38
C ASP A 325 -4.42 34.85 -0.29
N VAL A 326 -3.19 35.27 -0.65
CA VAL A 326 -2.97 36.58 -1.29
C VAL A 326 -3.66 36.74 -2.64
N ASN A 327 -4.06 35.64 -3.28
CA ASN A 327 -4.76 35.60 -4.56
C ASN A 327 -6.27 35.34 -4.40
N GLY A 328 -6.79 35.27 -3.17
CA GLY A 328 -8.21 35.05 -2.89
C GLY A 328 -8.66 33.60 -2.81
N TYR A 329 -7.76 32.62 -2.93
CA TYR A 329 -8.10 31.20 -2.84
C TYR A 329 -8.32 30.76 -1.39
N ALA A 330 -9.25 29.82 -1.21
CA ALA A 330 -9.57 29.29 0.11
C ALA A 330 -8.40 28.51 0.69
N ARG A 331 -8.01 28.85 1.91
CA ARG A 331 -7.00 28.12 2.68
C ARG A 331 -7.67 27.05 3.52
N SER A 332 -8.58 27.44 4.41
CA SER A 332 -9.22 26.60 5.44
C SER A 332 -9.52 25.16 5.05
N ILE A 333 -9.07 24.22 5.89
CA ILE A 333 -9.37 22.80 5.81
C ILE A 333 -9.65 22.31 7.24
N SER A 334 -10.54 21.33 7.39
CA SER A 334 -10.85 20.72 8.70
C SER A 334 -10.01 19.48 8.95
N ARG A 335 -9.83 19.05 10.19
CA ARG A 335 -9.24 17.73 10.48
C ARG A 335 -10.13 16.61 9.94
N LEU A 336 -9.52 15.52 9.44
CA LEU A 336 -10.21 14.28 9.10
C LEU A 336 -9.98 13.28 10.25
N ASP A 337 -11.02 12.66 10.82
CA ASP A 337 -10.78 11.65 11.85
C ASP A 337 -10.24 10.34 11.21
N PRO A 338 -9.19 9.69 11.77
CA PRO A 338 -8.63 8.49 11.19
C PRO A 338 -9.56 7.27 11.26
N PRO A 339 -9.42 6.32 10.32
CA PRO A 339 -10.11 5.04 10.38
C PRO A 339 -9.58 4.16 11.53
N SER A 340 -10.41 3.29 12.09
CA SER A 340 -10.03 2.39 13.20
C SER A 340 -10.07 0.90 12.81
N LEU A 341 -8.99 0.18 13.11
CA LEU A 341 -8.88 -1.28 13.05
C LEU A 341 -9.56 -1.97 14.23
N GLU A 342 -9.76 -1.24 15.32
CA GLU A 342 -10.30 -1.74 16.59
C GLU A 342 -11.82 -1.53 16.71
N ALA A 343 -12.45 -0.97 15.66
CA ALA A 343 -13.89 -0.79 15.64
C ALA A 343 -14.58 -2.15 15.87
N ALA A 344 -15.40 -2.20 16.92
CA ALA A 344 -16.16 -3.35 17.31
C ALA A 344 -17.64 -3.10 17.05
N ASP A 345 -18.35 -4.17 16.71
CA ASP A 345 -19.80 -4.12 16.63
C ASP A 345 -20.37 -3.85 18.03
N PRO A 346 -21.17 -2.78 18.23
CA PRO A 346 -21.72 -2.43 19.53
C PRO A 346 -22.59 -3.52 20.16
N ALA A 347 -23.21 -4.40 19.36
CA ALA A 347 -24.07 -5.46 19.86
C ALA A 347 -23.28 -6.68 20.38
N SER A 348 -22.24 -7.10 19.66
CA SER A 348 -21.45 -8.29 20.00
C SER A 348 -20.16 -8.00 20.78
N GLY A 349 -19.63 -6.77 20.69
CA GLY A 349 -18.33 -6.39 21.26
C GLY A 349 -17.13 -7.00 20.53
N VAL A 350 -17.34 -7.69 19.41
CA VAL A 350 -16.27 -8.33 18.63
C VAL A 350 -15.73 -7.35 17.59
N SER A 351 -14.40 -7.29 17.44
CA SER A 351 -13.76 -6.47 16.41
C SER A 351 -14.00 -7.04 15.01
N ARG A 352 -14.05 -6.16 14.00
CA ARG A 352 -14.25 -6.53 12.58
C ARG A 352 -13.42 -7.73 12.14
N TYR A 353 -12.11 -7.67 12.38
CA TYR A 353 -11.19 -8.67 11.82
C TYR A 353 -11.24 -10.01 12.55
N LEU A 354 -11.62 -10.04 13.82
CA LEU A 354 -11.93 -11.28 14.53
C LEU A 354 -13.23 -11.92 14.01
N ALA A 355 -14.27 -11.11 13.79
CA ALA A 355 -15.53 -11.58 13.22
C ALA A 355 -15.34 -12.19 11.82
N LEU A 356 -14.51 -11.55 10.98
CA LEU A 356 -14.23 -12.02 9.62
C LEU A 356 -13.30 -13.24 9.54
N THR A 357 -12.54 -13.58 10.60
CA THR A 357 -11.54 -14.66 10.55
C THR A 357 -11.82 -15.75 11.59
N ARG A 358 -11.53 -15.48 12.86
CA ARG A 358 -11.67 -16.43 13.97
C ARG A 358 -13.10 -16.96 14.10
N ASP A 359 -14.07 -16.06 13.96
CA ASP A 359 -15.48 -16.38 14.21
C ASP A 359 -16.27 -16.68 12.92
N SER A 360 -15.67 -16.53 11.74
CA SER A 360 -16.30 -16.82 10.44
C SER A 360 -16.29 -18.31 10.05
N GLY A 361 -15.73 -19.17 10.90
CA GLY A 361 -15.68 -20.61 10.66
C GLY A 361 -17.01 -21.32 10.88
N ARG A 362 -17.15 -22.48 10.24
CA ARG A 362 -18.28 -23.38 10.45
C ARG A 362 -18.07 -24.17 11.72
N SER A 363 -19.14 -24.36 12.49
CA SER A 363 -19.14 -25.29 13.64
C SER A 363 -19.38 -26.70 13.14
N LEU A 364 -18.38 -27.57 13.28
CA LEU A 364 -18.41 -28.96 12.85
C LEU A 364 -18.39 -29.92 14.03
N ARG A 365 -19.19 -30.97 13.95
CA ARG A 365 -19.13 -32.09 14.89
C ARG A 365 -18.02 -33.03 14.44
N ARG A 366 -17.06 -33.30 15.33
CA ARG A 366 -16.02 -34.30 15.05
C ARG A 366 -16.64 -35.70 15.13
N LEU A 367 -16.46 -36.52 14.10
CA LEU A 367 -16.97 -37.89 14.10
C LEU A 367 -15.95 -38.86 14.73
N SER A 368 -14.65 -38.57 14.59
CA SER A 368 -13.57 -39.35 15.22
C SER A 368 -13.30 -39.03 16.70
N ARG A 369 -13.91 -37.98 17.28
CA ARG A 369 -13.78 -37.57 18.70
C ARG A 369 -15.02 -36.82 19.19
N PRO A 370 -15.40 -36.91 20.49
CA PRO A 370 -16.51 -36.12 21.01
C PRO A 370 -16.23 -34.61 20.97
N GLY A 371 -17.29 -33.83 20.72
CA GLY A 371 -17.28 -32.36 20.76
C GLY A 371 -17.32 -31.67 19.40
N TRP A 372 -17.58 -30.37 19.45
CA TRP A 372 -17.66 -29.48 18.29
C TRP A 372 -16.39 -28.65 18.14
N VAL A 373 -16.05 -28.30 16.90
CA VAL A 373 -14.94 -27.41 16.57
C VAL A 373 -15.44 -26.28 15.68
N ASN A 374 -15.09 -25.04 16.00
CA ASN A 374 -15.25 -23.92 15.08
C ASN A 374 -13.99 -23.86 14.21
N THR A 375 -14.14 -24.05 12.90
CA THR A 375 -13.01 -24.14 11.96
C THR A 375 -12.25 -22.81 11.83
N GLY A 376 -12.89 -21.67 12.12
CA GLY A 376 -12.28 -20.34 12.05
C GLY A 376 -11.23 -20.13 13.14
N ARG A 377 -11.43 -20.73 14.31
CA ARG A 377 -10.46 -20.68 15.43
C ARG A 377 -9.14 -21.37 15.12
N ILE A 378 -9.10 -22.21 14.09
CA ILE A 378 -7.91 -22.91 13.61
C ILE A 378 -7.49 -22.43 12.21
N GLY A 379 -7.99 -21.27 11.76
CA GLY A 379 -7.57 -20.61 10.52
C GLY A 379 -8.33 -21.03 9.25
N LEU A 380 -9.46 -21.74 9.40
CA LEU A 380 -10.25 -22.31 8.31
C LEU A 380 -11.66 -21.69 8.22
N GLY A 381 -11.74 -20.37 8.36
CA GLY A 381 -12.97 -19.58 8.18
C GLY A 381 -13.09 -19.00 6.77
N SER A 382 -14.01 -18.06 6.56
CA SER A 382 -14.06 -17.26 5.33
C SER A 382 -12.83 -16.35 5.18
N GLY A 383 -12.15 -16.04 6.28
CA GLY A 383 -10.82 -15.43 6.32
C GLY A 383 -9.87 -16.29 7.15
N VAL A 384 -8.57 -15.99 7.09
CA VAL A 384 -7.54 -16.77 7.79
C VAL A 384 -7.19 -16.10 9.11
N TYR A 385 -7.38 -16.84 10.20
CA TYR A 385 -7.00 -16.42 11.54
C TYR A 385 -5.63 -17.01 11.93
N ILE A 386 -4.73 -16.15 12.41
CA ILE A 386 -3.34 -16.47 12.77
C ILE A 386 -3.18 -16.19 14.27
N ASN A 387 -3.20 -17.24 15.09
CA ASN A 387 -3.18 -17.14 16.56
C ASN A 387 -1.78 -16.90 17.15
N ASN A 388 -1.10 -15.80 16.82
CA ASN A 388 0.29 -15.49 17.25
C ASN A 388 0.43 -14.41 18.35
N PRO A 389 -0.30 -14.44 19.47
CA PRO A 389 -0.21 -13.37 20.47
C PRO A 389 1.15 -13.29 21.19
N ARG A 390 1.99 -14.34 21.11
CA ARG A 390 3.32 -14.38 21.73
C ARG A 390 4.41 -13.83 20.82
N SER A 391 4.23 -13.91 19.50
CA SER A 391 5.10 -13.27 18.52
C SER A 391 4.84 -11.77 18.45
N ARG A 392 5.36 -11.04 19.44
CA ARG A 392 5.25 -9.58 19.49
C ARG A 392 6.49 -8.98 20.12
N GLU A 393 6.82 -7.79 19.69
CA GLU A 393 7.82 -6.95 20.35
C GLU A 393 7.09 -5.83 21.08
N LEU A 394 7.51 -5.55 22.31
CA LEU A 394 6.87 -4.53 23.15
C LEU A 394 7.86 -3.41 23.44
N GLU A 395 7.40 -2.18 23.32
CA GLU A 395 8.14 -1.01 23.78
C GLU A 395 8.09 -0.91 25.31
N THR A 396 9.18 -0.47 25.94
CA THR A 396 9.30 -0.34 27.41
C THR A 396 9.37 1.11 27.87
N THR A 397 8.74 2.02 27.11
CA THR A 397 8.86 3.49 27.25
C THR A 397 8.38 4.08 28.59
N ALA A 398 7.65 3.32 29.41
CA ALA A 398 7.17 3.76 30.73
C ALA A 398 8.20 3.60 31.87
N VAL A 399 9.40 3.11 31.59
CA VAL A 399 10.47 2.92 32.59
C VAL A 399 11.68 3.79 32.23
N SER A 400 12.35 4.37 33.22
CA SER A 400 13.61 5.09 33.02
C SER A 400 14.65 4.15 32.39
N GLY A 401 15.12 4.47 31.17
CA GLY A 401 15.98 3.59 30.36
C GLY A 401 15.23 2.65 29.41
N GLY A 402 13.91 2.80 29.26
CA GLY A 402 13.08 2.02 28.35
C GLY A 402 13.51 2.13 26.88
N GLN A 403 13.46 1.01 26.16
CA GLN A 403 13.84 0.89 24.76
C GLN A 403 12.59 0.96 23.86
N SER A 404 12.64 1.78 22.81
CA SER A 404 11.62 1.82 21.74
C SER A 404 12.02 0.90 20.59
N LEU A 405 11.06 0.39 19.81
CA LEU A 405 11.39 -0.45 18.65
C LEU A 405 12.22 0.30 17.61
N ARG A 406 11.95 1.58 17.42
CA ARG A 406 12.76 2.45 16.55
C ARG A 406 14.22 2.46 16.98
N SER A 407 14.49 2.56 18.29
CA SER A 407 15.86 2.50 18.80
C SER A 407 16.53 1.13 18.62
N VAL A 408 15.76 0.04 18.65
CA VAL A 408 16.24 -1.32 18.33
C VAL A 408 16.64 -1.40 16.86
N TRP A 409 15.80 -0.93 15.95
CA TRP A 409 16.02 -1.00 14.51
C TRP A 409 17.19 -0.15 14.04
N LEU A 410 17.46 0.97 14.71
CA LEU A 410 18.59 1.86 14.40
C LEU A 410 19.93 1.39 14.96
N ARG A 411 19.92 0.43 15.89
CA ARG A 411 21.13 -0.05 16.57
C ARG A 411 21.24 -1.55 16.35
N PRO A 412 21.88 -1.99 15.25
CA PRO A 412 22.10 -3.41 15.04
C PRO A 412 22.83 -4.07 16.22
N GLY A 413 22.45 -5.31 16.56
CA GLY A 413 22.96 -6.03 17.73
C GLY A 413 22.37 -5.58 19.08
N SER A 414 21.49 -4.58 19.11
CA SER A 414 20.88 -4.08 20.37
C SER A 414 19.77 -4.95 20.95
N SER A 415 19.36 -6.01 20.25
CA SER A 415 18.34 -6.96 20.71
C SER A 415 18.67 -8.37 20.25
N ALA A 416 18.07 -9.37 20.89
CA ALA A 416 18.19 -10.77 20.49
C ALA A 416 17.58 -11.09 19.11
N TYR A 417 16.81 -10.15 18.53
CA TYR A 417 16.23 -10.29 17.20
C TYR A 417 17.20 -9.83 16.10
N TRP A 418 18.28 -9.14 16.46
CA TRP A 418 19.42 -8.97 15.57
C TRP A 418 20.27 -10.24 15.58
N ASN A 419 20.28 -10.96 14.46
CA ASN A 419 21.16 -12.08 14.22
C ASN A 419 22.24 -11.69 13.20
N GLY A 420 23.38 -11.22 13.70
CA GLY A 420 24.43 -10.64 12.86
C GLY A 420 23.90 -9.44 12.06
N PRO A 421 23.97 -9.45 10.71
CA PRO A 421 23.43 -8.38 9.86
C PRO A 421 21.90 -8.40 9.71
N TYR A 422 21.24 -9.47 10.15
CA TYR A 422 19.83 -9.74 9.86
C TYR A 422 18.94 -9.40 11.04
N TYR A 423 17.92 -8.58 10.84
CA TYR A 423 16.87 -8.37 11.82
C TYR A 423 15.74 -9.38 11.60
N ILE A 424 15.56 -10.33 12.51
CA ILE A 424 14.58 -11.41 12.44
C ILE A 424 13.61 -11.28 13.62
N PRO A 425 12.54 -10.49 13.50
CA PRO A 425 11.59 -10.29 14.59
C PRO A 425 10.73 -11.56 14.82
N PRO A 426 10.21 -11.76 16.05
CA PRO A 426 9.30 -12.86 16.34
C PRO A 426 7.97 -12.55 15.65
N ALA A 427 7.59 -13.35 14.65
CA ALA A 427 6.43 -13.09 13.80
C ALA A 427 5.97 -14.35 13.07
N ALA A 428 4.69 -14.37 12.66
CA ALA A 428 4.24 -15.31 11.64
C ALA A 428 4.78 -14.84 10.28
N TYR A 429 5.37 -15.74 9.51
CA TYR A 429 5.94 -15.44 8.20
C TYR A 429 4.98 -15.89 7.09
N ILE A 430 4.60 -14.96 6.22
CA ILE A 430 3.67 -15.16 5.11
C ILE A 430 4.41 -14.93 3.79
N GLU A 431 4.35 -15.92 2.91
CA GLU A 431 4.96 -15.84 1.58
C GLU A 431 3.90 -16.07 0.51
N PHE A 432 3.65 -15.05 -0.31
CA PHE A 432 2.75 -15.12 -1.45
C PHE A 432 3.46 -15.68 -2.68
N GLY A 433 2.74 -16.44 -3.50
CA GLY A 433 3.25 -16.90 -4.79
C GLY A 433 2.65 -18.24 -5.18
N TYR A 434 3.54 -19.17 -5.50
CA TYR A 434 3.19 -20.47 -6.06
C TYR A 434 3.73 -21.63 -5.22
N PRO A 435 3.16 -21.90 -4.03
CA PRO A 435 3.52 -23.06 -3.23
C PRO A 435 3.28 -24.37 -4.00
N ILE A 436 4.10 -25.38 -3.71
CA ILE A 436 3.98 -26.71 -4.31
C ILE A 436 2.92 -27.50 -3.54
N VAL A 437 1.96 -28.05 -4.27
CA VAL A 437 0.87 -28.88 -3.72
C VAL A 437 0.61 -30.09 -4.61
N GLN A 438 -0.10 -31.08 -4.08
CA GLN A 438 -0.58 -32.22 -4.87
C GLN A 438 -1.52 -31.75 -5.98
N GLU A 439 -1.28 -32.18 -7.21
CA GLU A 439 -2.12 -31.84 -8.36
C GLU A 439 -3.52 -32.44 -8.22
N ARG A 440 -4.52 -31.71 -8.77
CA ARG A 440 -5.93 -32.10 -8.72
C ARG A 440 -6.61 -31.92 -10.07
N THR A 441 -7.59 -32.77 -10.35
CA THR A 441 -8.46 -32.68 -11.53
C THR A 441 -9.42 -31.48 -11.45
N THR A 442 -10.15 -31.20 -12.53
CA THR A 442 -11.19 -30.13 -12.56
C THR A 442 -12.34 -30.35 -11.56
N THR A 443 -12.61 -31.61 -11.20
CA THR A 443 -13.58 -31.98 -10.17
C THR A 443 -13.01 -31.91 -8.75
N GLY A 444 -11.70 -31.71 -8.61
CA GLY A 444 -10.98 -31.59 -7.35
C GLY A 444 -10.30 -32.87 -6.85
N ALA A 445 -10.39 -33.99 -7.57
CA ALA A 445 -9.78 -35.26 -7.14
C ALA A 445 -8.24 -35.22 -7.22
N PRO A 446 -7.50 -35.77 -6.24
CA PRO A 446 -6.04 -35.77 -6.25
C PRO A 446 -5.48 -36.69 -7.34
N ILE A 447 -4.38 -36.28 -7.98
CA ILE A 447 -3.59 -37.10 -8.91
C ILE A 447 -2.41 -37.70 -8.12
N PRO A 448 -2.36 -39.02 -7.87
CA PRO A 448 -1.29 -39.64 -7.10
C PRO A 448 0.08 -39.41 -7.75
N GLY A 449 1.07 -38.99 -6.95
CA GLY A 449 2.46 -38.80 -7.39
C GLY A 449 2.71 -37.52 -8.22
N SER A 450 1.67 -36.74 -8.55
CA SER A 450 1.83 -35.48 -9.29
C SER A 450 1.77 -34.26 -8.36
N PHE A 451 2.72 -33.35 -8.52
CA PHE A 451 2.83 -32.11 -7.75
C PHE A 451 2.98 -30.93 -8.69
N VAL A 452 2.27 -29.86 -8.38
CA VAL A 452 2.23 -28.64 -9.18
C VAL A 452 2.36 -27.42 -8.29
N ARG A 453 2.90 -26.36 -8.88
CA ARG A 453 2.90 -25.02 -8.30
C ARG A 453 1.52 -24.41 -8.49
N GLN A 454 0.84 -24.05 -7.41
CA GLN A 454 -0.49 -23.43 -7.47
C GLN A 454 -0.49 -22.03 -6.86
N PRO A 455 -1.25 -21.08 -7.42
CA PRO A 455 -1.35 -19.73 -6.88
C PRO A 455 -1.93 -19.78 -5.46
N GLY A 456 -1.28 -19.10 -4.53
CA GLY A 456 -1.65 -19.15 -3.12
C GLY A 456 -0.64 -18.44 -2.22
N PHE A 457 -0.57 -18.90 -0.98
CA PHE A 457 0.40 -18.44 0.00
C PHE A 457 0.70 -19.50 1.05
N ARG A 458 1.88 -19.37 1.64
CA ARG A 458 2.39 -20.23 2.71
C ARG A 458 2.53 -19.42 3.99
N ILE A 459 2.08 -19.98 5.11
CA ILE A 459 2.21 -19.35 6.43
C ILE A 459 2.99 -20.25 7.36
N VAL A 460 4.11 -19.73 7.87
CA VAL A 460 4.96 -20.37 8.86
C VAL A 460 4.78 -19.69 10.21
N ARG A 461 4.48 -20.49 11.24
CA ARG A 461 4.29 -20.04 12.62
C ARG A 461 5.64 -19.89 13.30
N ASP A 462 5.77 -18.92 14.20
CA ASP A 462 6.99 -18.75 15.02
C ASP A 462 7.18 -19.92 16.03
N VAL A 463 8.39 -20.07 16.58
CA VAL A 463 8.71 -21.12 17.58
C VAL A 463 7.99 -20.90 18.90
N SER A 464 7.69 -19.65 19.24
CA SER A 464 7.00 -19.28 20.47
C SER A 464 5.48 -19.50 20.42
N ASP A 465 4.93 -19.71 19.22
CA ASP A 465 3.50 -19.71 18.96
C ASP A 465 2.87 -21.11 18.89
N ALA A 466 1.54 -21.15 18.97
CA ALA A 466 0.78 -22.36 18.68
C ALA A 466 0.96 -22.79 17.21
N MET A 467 1.24 -24.08 17.00
CA MET A 467 1.26 -24.71 15.68
C MET A 467 -0.13 -24.71 15.05
N TRP A 468 -0.20 -24.85 13.73
CA TRP A 468 -1.43 -25.16 13.03
C TRP A 468 -1.95 -26.53 13.45
N VAL A 469 -3.27 -26.66 13.51
CA VAL A 469 -3.93 -27.89 13.94
C VAL A 469 -5.06 -28.20 12.97
N ASP A 470 -5.21 -29.46 12.58
CA ASP A 470 -6.36 -29.89 11.81
C ASP A 470 -7.65 -29.89 12.65
N PRO A 471 -8.85 -29.89 12.04
CA PRO A 471 -10.10 -29.88 12.80
C PRO A 471 -10.29 -31.08 13.75
N SER A 472 -9.63 -32.22 13.53
CA SER A 472 -9.66 -33.36 14.46
C SER A 472 -8.79 -33.16 15.71
N GLY A 473 -7.81 -32.25 15.65
CA GLY A 473 -6.85 -32.00 16.72
C GLY A 473 -5.69 -33.00 16.79
N ARG A 474 -5.48 -33.80 15.74
CA ARG A 474 -4.47 -34.88 15.70
C ARG A 474 -3.21 -34.47 14.97
N ILE A 475 -3.33 -33.73 13.89
CA ILE A 475 -2.22 -33.29 13.06
C ILE A 475 -1.81 -31.89 13.51
N ARG A 476 -0.51 -31.70 13.71
CA ARG A 476 0.08 -30.40 14.03
C ARG A 476 1.24 -30.12 13.11
N THR A 477 1.28 -28.91 12.56
CA THR A 477 2.35 -28.47 11.67
C THR A 477 2.70 -27.01 11.95
N ARG A 478 3.97 -26.68 11.74
CA ARG A 478 4.45 -25.30 11.84
C ARG A 478 4.09 -24.48 10.60
N GLU A 479 3.88 -25.16 9.48
CA GLU A 479 3.62 -24.56 8.18
C GLU A 479 2.26 -25.00 7.65
N GLN A 480 1.52 -24.04 7.08
CA GLN A 480 0.28 -24.32 6.37
C GLN A 480 0.27 -23.58 5.02
N VAL A 481 -0.15 -24.29 3.98
CA VAL A 481 -0.28 -23.77 2.61
C VAL A 481 -1.75 -23.58 2.27
N PHE A 482 -2.10 -22.40 1.76
CA PHE A 482 -3.42 -22.08 1.24
C PHE A 482 -3.30 -21.82 -0.26
N THR A 483 -4.14 -22.48 -1.06
CA THR A 483 -4.18 -22.25 -2.52
C THR A 483 -5.52 -21.67 -2.94
N PHE A 484 -5.48 -20.79 -3.93
CA PHE A 484 -6.67 -20.20 -4.52
C PHE A 484 -7.30 -21.17 -5.53
N PHE A 485 -8.62 -21.19 -5.56
CA PHE A 485 -9.38 -21.73 -6.69
C PHE A 485 -10.66 -20.94 -6.91
N ILE A 486 -11.09 -20.85 -8.17
CA ILE A 486 -12.38 -20.28 -8.53
C ILE A 486 -13.40 -21.41 -8.52
N TYR A 487 -14.48 -21.25 -7.75
CA TYR A 487 -15.58 -22.19 -7.72
C TYR A 487 -16.76 -21.64 -8.53
N LYS A 488 -17.25 -22.43 -9.51
CA LYS A 488 -18.49 -22.14 -10.24
C LYS A 488 -19.53 -23.20 -9.92
N GLY A 489 -20.51 -22.81 -9.09
CA GLY A 489 -21.71 -23.61 -8.84
C GLY A 489 -22.71 -23.48 -9.99
N SER A 490 -23.57 -24.49 -10.17
CA SER A 490 -24.61 -24.46 -11.21
C SER A 490 -25.59 -23.29 -10.97
N GLY A 491 -25.77 -22.42 -11.98
CA GLY A 491 -26.64 -21.23 -11.87
C GLY A 491 -26.15 -20.12 -10.92
N GLN A 492 -24.96 -20.25 -10.35
CA GLN A 492 -24.39 -19.29 -9.39
C GLN A 492 -23.23 -18.49 -9.99
N ARG A 493 -23.02 -17.27 -9.49
CA ARG A 493 -21.83 -16.49 -9.85
C ARG A 493 -20.55 -17.20 -9.38
N PRO A 494 -19.44 -17.11 -10.14
CA PRO A 494 -18.18 -17.67 -9.70
C PRO A 494 -17.63 -16.91 -8.49
N VAL A 495 -17.04 -17.64 -7.54
CA VAL A 495 -16.48 -17.09 -6.31
C VAL A 495 -15.06 -17.60 -6.07
N LEU A 496 -14.24 -16.77 -5.43
CA LEU A 496 -12.88 -17.15 -5.03
C LEU A 496 -12.92 -17.89 -3.69
N LYS A 497 -12.24 -19.03 -3.59
CA LYS A 497 -12.15 -19.83 -2.37
C LYS A 497 -10.70 -20.20 -2.05
N LEU A 498 -10.46 -20.54 -0.79
CA LEU A 498 -9.19 -21.11 -0.31
C LEU A 498 -9.31 -22.62 -0.12
N ASP A 499 -8.32 -23.35 -0.61
CA ASP A 499 -8.13 -24.76 -0.35
C ASP A 499 -6.93 -24.98 0.59
N ASN A 500 -7.04 -25.98 1.45
CA ASN A 500 -5.96 -26.40 2.34
C ASN A 500 -6.01 -27.91 2.55
N ALA A 501 -4.83 -28.54 2.47
CA ALA A 501 -4.71 -30.00 2.56
C ALA A 501 -5.25 -30.57 3.88
N LEU A 502 -4.93 -29.97 5.03
CA LEU A 502 -5.37 -30.48 6.34
C LEU A 502 -6.89 -30.46 6.48
N TYR A 503 -7.52 -29.37 6.05
CA TYR A 503 -8.98 -29.25 6.15
C TYR A 503 -9.68 -30.21 5.20
N ARG A 504 -9.20 -30.27 3.95
CA ARG A 504 -9.77 -31.15 2.94
C ARG A 504 -9.65 -32.61 3.36
N GLU A 505 -8.50 -33.04 3.85
CA GLU A 505 -8.29 -34.40 4.34
C GLU A 505 -9.25 -34.71 5.50
N PHE A 506 -9.45 -33.77 6.43
CA PHE A 506 -10.44 -33.91 7.50
C PHE A 506 -11.87 -34.06 6.95
N LEU A 507 -12.31 -33.23 6.01
CA LEU A 507 -13.66 -33.32 5.45
C LEU A 507 -13.88 -34.63 4.69
N ALA A 508 -12.86 -35.13 3.98
CA ALA A 508 -12.95 -36.41 3.29
C ALA A 508 -12.97 -37.61 4.26
N THR A 509 -12.07 -37.63 5.24
CA THR A 509 -11.85 -38.81 6.08
C THR A 509 -12.74 -38.85 7.33
N ASP A 510 -12.94 -37.71 8.01
CA ASP A 510 -13.76 -37.62 9.22
C ASP A 510 -15.22 -37.39 8.89
N GLN A 511 -15.53 -36.53 7.90
CA GLN A 511 -16.91 -36.18 7.55
C GLN A 511 -17.48 -37.01 6.38
N GLY A 512 -16.65 -37.80 5.69
CA GLY A 512 -17.07 -38.65 4.58
C GLY A 512 -17.51 -37.88 3.33
N MET A 513 -17.09 -36.62 3.16
CA MET A 513 -17.46 -35.79 2.01
C MET A 513 -16.64 -36.12 0.77
N THR A 514 -17.28 -36.16 -0.39
CA THR A 514 -16.62 -36.23 -1.70
C THR A 514 -15.94 -34.90 -2.07
N ASP A 515 -14.97 -34.89 -2.99
CA ASP A 515 -14.26 -33.65 -3.38
C ASP A 515 -15.19 -32.55 -3.93
N VAL A 516 -16.29 -32.93 -4.60
CA VAL A 516 -17.32 -32.00 -5.09
C VAL A 516 -18.08 -31.38 -3.93
N GLU A 517 -18.48 -32.19 -2.94
CA GLU A 517 -19.14 -31.70 -1.72
C GLU A 517 -18.21 -30.78 -0.93
N ILE A 518 -16.92 -31.10 -0.85
CA ILE A 518 -15.92 -30.25 -0.21
C ILE A 518 -15.81 -28.89 -0.92
N ASN A 519 -15.71 -28.88 -2.26
CA ASN A 519 -15.64 -27.62 -3.01
C ASN A 519 -16.88 -26.73 -2.78
N ARG A 520 -18.07 -27.34 -2.67
CA ARG A 520 -19.31 -26.64 -2.31
C ARG A 520 -19.29 -26.16 -0.86
N PHE A 521 -18.76 -26.98 0.05
CA PHE A 521 -18.74 -26.76 1.49
C PHE A 521 -17.80 -25.63 1.92
N LEU A 522 -16.62 -25.51 1.29
CA LEU A 522 -15.65 -24.46 1.60
C LEU A 522 -16.27 -23.06 1.41
N PRO A 523 -16.08 -22.12 2.35
CA PRO A 523 -16.64 -20.78 2.24
C PRO A 523 -15.97 -19.96 1.13
N GLU A 524 -16.66 -18.92 0.67
CA GLU A 524 -16.04 -17.85 -0.13
C GLU A 524 -14.96 -17.14 0.71
N PHE A 525 -13.82 -16.86 0.06
CA PHE A 525 -12.75 -16.11 0.68
C PHE A 525 -13.13 -14.63 0.77
N ASN A 526 -13.20 -14.11 2.00
CA ASN A 526 -13.59 -12.72 2.24
C ASN A 526 -12.44 -11.71 2.11
N GLY A 527 -11.23 -12.19 1.80
CA GLY A 527 -10.05 -11.34 1.59
C GLY A 527 -9.27 -10.99 2.86
N VAL A 528 -9.62 -11.46 4.05
CA VAL A 528 -8.95 -11.03 5.29
C VAL A 528 -8.01 -12.11 5.85
N LEU A 529 -6.79 -11.69 6.16
CA LEU A 529 -5.84 -12.43 6.98
C LEU A 529 -5.61 -11.62 8.26
N TYR A 530 -5.89 -12.19 9.43
CA TYR A 530 -5.71 -11.49 10.71
C TYR A 530 -4.76 -12.24 11.63
N ALA A 531 -3.72 -11.55 12.09
CA ALA A 531 -2.74 -12.03 13.06
C ALA A 531 -2.85 -11.23 14.36
N GLU A 532 -2.86 -11.91 15.51
CA GLU A 532 -2.88 -11.23 16.83
C GLU A 532 -1.55 -10.54 17.17
N GLY A 533 -0.44 -11.05 16.63
CA GLY A 533 0.91 -10.52 16.81
C GLY A 533 1.53 -10.05 15.49
N ASN A 534 2.86 -9.96 15.47
CA ASN A 534 3.65 -9.48 14.33
C ASN A 534 3.52 -10.41 13.12
N VAL A 535 3.62 -9.83 11.93
CA VAL A 535 3.68 -10.55 10.66
C VAL A 535 4.92 -10.14 9.86
N ARG A 536 5.58 -11.11 9.23
CA ARG A 536 6.59 -10.90 8.19
C ARG A 536 6.00 -11.30 6.85
N VAL A 537 6.18 -10.51 5.80
CA VAL A 537 5.50 -10.70 4.51
C VAL A 537 6.40 -10.36 3.31
N ARG A 538 6.31 -11.18 2.26
CA ARG A 538 6.91 -10.95 0.93
C ARG A 538 6.23 -11.80 -0.14
N GLY A 539 6.58 -11.59 -1.41
CA GLY A 539 6.31 -12.52 -2.51
C GLY A 539 5.47 -11.96 -3.66
N LEU A 540 5.03 -12.87 -4.52
CA LEU A 540 4.27 -12.58 -5.74
C LEU A 540 2.77 -12.78 -5.48
N LEU A 541 1.95 -11.77 -5.72
CA LEU A 541 0.49 -11.87 -5.69
C LEU A 541 -0.01 -12.44 -7.01
N PRO A 542 -0.51 -13.69 -7.06
CA PRO A 542 -0.84 -14.36 -8.31
C PRO A 542 -2.03 -13.72 -9.02
N SER A 543 -2.02 -13.66 -10.35
CA SER A 543 -3.13 -13.12 -11.14
C SER A 543 -4.33 -14.06 -11.16
N VAL A 544 -5.55 -13.51 -11.24
CA VAL A 544 -6.79 -14.29 -11.45
C VAL A 544 -6.71 -15.18 -12.70
N ALA A 545 -5.91 -14.78 -13.70
CA ALA A 545 -5.66 -15.54 -14.91
C ALA A 545 -5.12 -16.96 -14.62
N ASN A 546 -4.27 -17.09 -13.60
CA ASN A 546 -3.56 -18.32 -13.28
C ASN A 546 -4.26 -19.16 -12.21
N ILE A 547 -5.39 -18.69 -11.68
CA ILE A 547 -6.15 -19.42 -10.66
C ILE A 547 -6.93 -20.59 -11.29
N PRO A 548 -6.77 -21.82 -10.77
CA PRO A 548 -7.53 -22.98 -11.25
C PRO A 548 -9.04 -22.80 -11.08
N ILE A 549 -9.81 -23.20 -12.09
CA ILE A 549 -11.28 -23.21 -12.07
C ILE A 549 -11.78 -24.61 -11.73
N ARG A 550 -12.69 -24.70 -10.76
CA ARG A 550 -13.42 -25.91 -10.40
C ARG A 550 -14.91 -25.66 -10.64
N GLN A 551 -15.47 -26.35 -11.63
CA GLN A 551 -16.85 -26.20 -12.06
C GLN A 551 -17.66 -27.43 -11.69
N GLU A 552 -18.90 -27.21 -11.25
CA GLU A 552 -19.83 -28.29 -10.94
C GLU A 552 -20.33 -28.98 -12.23
N ALA A 553 -20.52 -30.30 -12.17
CA ALA A 553 -21.03 -31.07 -13.30
C ALA A 553 -22.49 -30.67 -13.60
N GLY A 554 -22.81 -30.44 -14.88
CA GLY A 554 -24.16 -30.06 -15.31
C GLY A 554 -24.49 -28.57 -15.19
N ASP A 555 -23.48 -27.69 -15.09
CA ASP A 555 -23.67 -26.24 -15.19
C ASP A 555 -24.30 -25.84 -16.52
N THR A 556 -25.49 -25.23 -16.47
CA THR A 556 -26.31 -24.87 -17.64
C THR A 556 -25.97 -23.52 -18.24
N ASP A 557 -25.15 -22.71 -17.56
CA ASP A 557 -24.92 -21.30 -17.92
C ASP A 557 -23.96 -21.12 -19.11
N GLY A 558 -23.25 -22.19 -19.51
CA GLY A 558 -22.38 -22.19 -20.69
C GLY A 558 -21.17 -21.23 -20.63
N MET A 559 -20.82 -20.71 -19.45
CA MET A 559 -19.73 -19.74 -19.31
C MET A 559 -18.38 -20.34 -19.70
N THR A 560 -17.64 -19.65 -20.56
CA THR A 560 -16.27 -20.05 -20.91
C THR A 560 -15.32 -19.80 -19.73
N PRO A 561 -14.16 -20.49 -19.65
CA PRO A 561 -13.14 -20.22 -18.64
C PRO A 561 -12.66 -18.76 -18.59
N ALA A 562 -12.77 -18.03 -19.69
CA ALA A 562 -12.50 -16.59 -19.73
C ALA A 562 -13.63 -15.80 -19.04
N ALA A 563 -14.89 -16.06 -19.40
CA ALA A 563 -16.05 -15.41 -18.80
C ALA A 563 -16.15 -15.67 -17.28
N ILE A 564 -15.74 -16.86 -16.82
CA ILE A 564 -15.67 -17.19 -15.38
C ILE A 564 -14.65 -16.30 -14.65
N ARG A 565 -13.49 -16.05 -15.26
CA ARG A 565 -12.43 -15.20 -14.68
C ARG A 565 -12.81 -13.72 -14.71
N ASP A 566 -13.51 -13.28 -15.75
CA ASP A 566 -14.01 -11.90 -15.85
C ASP A 566 -15.12 -11.62 -14.80
N ALA A 567 -15.91 -12.64 -14.46
CA ALA A 567 -17.04 -12.51 -13.53
C ALA A 567 -16.69 -12.69 -12.04
N VAL A 568 -15.47 -13.15 -11.71
CA VAL A 568 -15.03 -13.32 -10.32
C VAL A 568 -14.26 -12.09 -9.84
N ASN A 569 -14.45 -11.71 -8.58
CA ASN A 569 -13.63 -10.67 -7.97
C ASN A 569 -12.14 -11.08 -7.98
N PRO A 570 -11.21 -10.19 -8.34
CA PRO A 570 -9.78 -10.50 -8.28
C PRO A 570 -9.36 -10.76 -6.82
N PRO A 571 -8.29 -11.56 -6.59
CA PRO A 571 -7.77 -11.78 -5.25
C PRO A 571 -7.32 -10.46 -4.65
N ALA A 572 -8.05 -10.00 -3.63
CA ALA A 572 -7.74 -8.80 -2.89
C ALA A 572 -7.61 -9.18 -1.42
N ILE A 573 -6.54 -8.71 -0.77
CA ILE A 573 -6.16 -9.16 0.58
C ILE A 573 -6.02 -7.96 1.50
N SER A 574 -6.68 -7.99 2.64
CA SER A 574 -6.39 -7.13 3.79
C SER A 574 -5.65 -7.95 4.83
N LEU A 575 -4.32 -7.80 4.86
CA LEU A 575 -3.46 -8.40 5.87
C LEU A 575 -3.40 -7.48 7.07
N VAL A 576 -3.98 -7.95 8.17
CA VAL A 576 -4.14 -7.18 9.40
C VAL A 576 -3.29 -7.80 10.50
N SER A 577 -2.47 -6.98 11.16
CA SER A 577 -1.70 -7.37 12.34
C SER A 577 -2.15 -6.57 13.56
N GLY A 578 -2.38 -7.27 14.67
CA GLY A 578 -2.57 -6.67 15.98
C GLY A 578 -1.31 -6.00 16.56
N ARG A 579 -0.18 -6.08 15.85
CA ARG A 579 1.11 -5.45 16.20
C ARG A 579 1.79 -4.88 14.94
N ASN A 580 2.99 -5.35 14.59
CA ASN A 580 3.80 -4.85 13.48
C ASN A 580 3.67 -5.72 12.22
N ILE A 581 3.80 -5.10 11.06
CA ILE A 581 4.01 -5.80 9.78
C ILE A 581 5.42 -5.47 9.27
N TYR A 582 6.21 -6.49 8.99
CA TYR A 582 7.55 -6.40 8.41
C TYR A 582 7.52 -6.86 6.95
N ILE A 583 7.89 -5.98 6.03
CA ILE A 583 8.04 -6.28 4.61
C ILE A 583 9.49 -6.71 4.36
N GLU A 584 9.68 -7.93 3.85
CA GLU A 584 11.00 -8.57 3.70
C GLU A 584 11.31 -8.86 2.23
N GLY A 585 11.58 -7.80 1.47
CA GLY A 585 11.79 -7.86 0.03
C GLY A 585 10.58 -7.31 -0.73
N SER A 586 10.32 -7.87 -1.91
CA SER A 586 9.28 -7.36 -2.81
C SER A 586 7.91 -7.93 -2.50
N ILE A 587 6.88 -7.11 -2.71
CA ILE A 587 5.47 -7.52 -2.78
C ILE A 587 4.96 -7.00 -4.11
N VAL A 588 4.85 -7.89 -5.09
CA VAL A 588 4.56 -7.51 -6.48
C VAL A 588 3.40 -8.31 -7.02
N ARG A 589 2.68 -7.70 -7.96
CA ARG A 589 1.57 -8.36 -8.64
C ARG A 589 2.06 -9.05 -9.89
N GLU A 590 1.55 -10.25 -10.12
CA GLU A 590 1.81 -10.97 -11.34
C GLU A 590 1.15 -10.28 -12.54
N ALA A 591 1.92 -10.08 -13.60
CA ALA A 591 1.39 -9.59 -14.86
C ALA A 591 0.43 -10.62 -15.47
N ALA A 592 -0.78 -10.20 -15.82
CA ALA A 592 -1.67 -11.04 -16.61
C ALA A 592 -1.11 -11.19 -18.04
N THR A 593 -1.03 -12.41 -18.56
CA THR A 593 -0.60 -12.69 -19.94
C THR A 593 -1.78 -13.25 -20.77
N GLY A 594 -1.74 -13.06 -22.10
CA GLY A 594 -2.73 -13.61 -23.04
C GLY A 594 -3.89 -12.67 -23.44
N PRO A 595 -4.88 -13.16 -24.22
CA PRO A 595 -5.94 -12.35 -24.85
C PRO A 595 -6.88 -11.59 -23.89
N ASN A 596 -6.82 -11.90 -22.59
CA ASN A 596 -7.61 -11.26 -21.53
C ASN A 596 -6.71 -10.56 -20.50
N ALA A 597 -5.42 -10.32 -20.82
CA ALA A 597 -4.51 -9.57 -19.95
C ALA A 597 -5.08 -8.20 -19.56
N ASP A 598 -5.84 -7.59 -20.46
CA ASP A 598 -6.48 -6.29 -20.29
C ASP A 598 -7.69 -6.35 -19.34
N LYS A 599 -8.29 -7.52 -19.13
CA LYS A 599 -9.54 -7.73 -18.35
C LYS A 599 -9.30 -8.34 -16.97
N ASN A 600 -8.22 -9.12 -16.83
CA ASN A 600 -7.86 -9.79 -15.60
C ASN A 600 -7.14 -8.81 -14.67
N ALA A 601 -7.89 -8.21 -13.74
CA ALA A 601 -7.29 -7.36 -12.71
C ALA A 601 -6.22 -8.13 -11.92
N GLY A 602 -5.06 -7.49 -11.73
CA GLY A 602 -4.01 -7.99 -10.86
C GLY A 602 -4.51 -8.10 -9.41
N SER A 603 -3.90 -9.01 -8.65
CA SER A 603 -4.22 -9.14 -7.23
C SER A 603 -3.81 -7.90 -6.43
N MET A 604 -4.44 -7.64 -5.29
CA MET A 604 -4.21 -6.42 -4.50
C MET A 604 -3.97 -6.76 -3.04
N ILE A 605 -3.18 -5.94 -2.33
CA ILE A 605 -2.96 -6.12 -0.89
C ILE A 605 -2.95 -4.80 -0.09
N ALA A 606 -3.58 -4.84 1.08
CA ALA A 606 -3.48 -3.85 2.14
C ALA A 606 -2.70 -4.44 3.32
N LEU A 607 -1.75 -3.68 3.85
CA LEU A 607 -0.97 -3.98 5.05
C LEU A 607 -1.46 -3.06 6.17
N LEU A 608 -2.28 -3.60 7.07
CA LEU A 608 -2.93 -2.85 8.14
C LEU A 608 -2.34 -3.28 9.49
N ALA A 609 -1.42 -2.48 10.02
CA ALA A 609 -0.76 -2.73 11.30
C ALA A 609 -1.34 -1.84 12.40
N HIS A 610 -1.48 -2.41 13.60
CA HIS A 610 -1.83 -1.65 14.79
C HIS A 610 -0.73 -0.64 15.16
N GLU A 611 0.53 -1.05 15.11
CA GLU A 611 1.68 -0.25 15.53
C GLU A 611 2.45 0.28 14.31
N TYR A 612 3.34 -0.52 13.71
CA TYR A 612 4.22 -0.10 12.62
C TYR A 612 4.09 -0.98 11.38
N VAL A 613 4.26 -0.37 10.20
CA VAL A 613 4.59 -1.10 8.96
C VAL A 613 6.04 -0.76 8.61
N VAL A 614 6.88 -1.79 8.54
CA VAL A 614 8.34 -1.66 8.53
C VAL A 614 8.91 -2.35 7.31
N VAL A 615 9.66 -1.63 6.48
CA VAL A 615 10.49 -2.25 5.44
C VAL A 615 11.77 -2.74 6.08
N ASN A 616 11.91 -4.05 6.19
CA ASN A 616 13.08 -4.70 6.76
C ASN A 616 14.10 -4.98 5.66
N THR A 617 14.90 -3.97 5.32
CA THR A 617 15.92 -4.03 4.25
C THR A 617 17.00 -5.09 4.51
N THR A 618 17.21 -5.44 5.78
CA THR A 618 18.18 -6.47 6.18
C THR A 618 17.81 -7.85 5.65
N MET A 619 16.54 -8.07 5.32
CA MET A 619 16.00 -9.34 4.83
C MET A 619 15.73 -9.35 3.33
N PHE A 620 16.28 -8.39 2.56
CA PHE A 620 16.20 -8.44 1.09
C PHE A 620 16.98 -9.62 0.51
N MET A 621 18.12 -9.98 1.13
CA MET A 621 18.77 -11.28 0.97
C MET A 621 18.69 -12.04 2.30
N ALA A 622 17.56 -12.71 2.51
CA ALA A 622 17.22 -13.33 3.79
C ALA A 622 17.87 -14.71 3.95
N PRO A 623 18.47 -15.04 5.11
CA PRO A 623 18.84 -16.41 5.40
C PRO A 623 17.58 -17.25 5.66
N ASN A 624 17.55 -18.47 5.15
CA ASN A 624 16.45 -19.42 5.36
C ASN A 624 16.35 -19.93 6.81
N LYS A 625 17.43 -19.82 7.58
CA LYS A 625 17.51 -20.17 9.01
C LYS A 625 18.43 -19.22 9.76
N ALA A 626 18.25 -19.13 11.07
CA ALA A 626 19.16 -18.39 11.93
C ALA A 626 20.52 -19.10 12.02
N MET A 627 21.61 -18.33 11.87
CA MET A 627 23.00 -18.78 12.05
C MET A 627 23.63 -18.15 13.29
N GLN A 628 24.75 -18.68 13.76
CA GLN A 628 25.53 -18.05 14.83
C GLN A 628 26.58 -17.11 14.21
N PHE A 629 26.50 -15.82 14.52
CA PHE A 629 27.50 -14.83 14.13
C PHE A 629 28.51 -14.59 15.26
N ALA A 630 29.81 -14.56 14.94
CA ALA A 630 30.88 -14.37 15.91
C ALA A 630 32.03 -13.54 15.33
N ALA A 631 32.80 -12.88 16.20
CA ALA A 631 34.04 -12.22 15.83
C ALA A 631 35.20 -13.22 15.89
N SER A 632 36.01 -13.30 14.84
CA SER A 632 37.15 -14.23 14.73
C SER A 632 38.47 -13.63 15.19
N ASN A 633 38.56 -12.30 15.30
CA ASN A 633 39.75 -11.55 15.72
C ASN A 633 39.40 -10.15 16.28
N GLN A 634 40.41 -9.38 16.72
CA GLN A 634 40.25 -8.06 17.36
C GLN A 634 40.00 -6.89 16.40
N ASP A 635 40.03 -7.10 15.08
CA ASP A 635 39.88 -6.03 14.07
C ASP A 635 38.68 -6.28 13.13
N GLU A 636 37.88 -7.31 13.39
CA GLU A 636 36.66 -7.57 12.62
C GLU A 636 35.60 -6.50 12.89
N ILE A 637 35.19 -5.81 11.83
CA ILE A 637 34.14 -4.81 11.90
C ILE A 637 32.76 -5.53 11.84
N PRO A 638 31.79 -5.17 12.72
CA PRO A 638 30.41 -5.63 12.61
C PRO A 638 29.87 -5.50 11.18
N PRO A 639 28.97 -6.40 10.73
CA PRO A 639 28.09 -7.28 11.52
C PRO A 639 28.63 -8.65 11.94
N TYR A 640 29.93 -8.89 11.81
CA TYR A 640 30.62 -10.17 12.05
C TYR A 640 30.25 -11.27 11.03
N HIS A 641 30.74 -12.51 11.21
CA HIS A 641 30.56 -13.63 10.26
C HIS A 641 29.95 -14.89 10.89
N THR A 642 29.41 -15.76 10.05
CA THR A 642 29.04 -17.14 10.39
C THR A 642 29.96 -18.12 9.67
N ASN A 643 30.19 -19.27 10.30
CA ASN A 643 30.98 -20.34 9.71
C ASN A 643 30.08 -21.25 8.89
N ILE A 644 30.51 -21.56 7.67
CA ILE A 644 29.95 -22.59 6.83
C ILE A 644 31.03 -23.66 6.71
N ASN A 645 30.78 -24.81 7.29
CA ASN A 645 31.67 -25.96 7.24
C ASN A 645 30.95 -27.16 6.62
N VAL A 646 31.63 -28.29 6.49
CA VAL A 646 31.03 -29.50 5.88
C VAL A 646 29.80 -29.98 6.66
N GLY A 647 29.78 -29.82 7.99
CA GLY A 647 28.64 -30.18 8.83
C GLY A 647 27.42 -29.29 8.58
N GLU A 648 27.62 -27.98 8.48
CA GLU A 648 26.56 -27.02 8.14
C GLU A 648 26.07 -27.22 6.69
N ALA A 649 26.97 -27.49 5.75
CA ALA A 649 26.60 -27.82 4.38
C ALA A 649 25.74 -29.09 4.30
N ALA A 650 25.87 -30.03 5.24
CA ALA A 650 25.07 -31.24 5.35
C ALA A 650 23.82 -31.09 6.24
N ALA A 651 23.58 -29.92 6.85
CA ALA A 651 22.42 -29.69 7.71
C ALA A 651 21.10 -29.69 6.92
N THR A 652 19.98 -29.95 7.59
CA THR A 652 18.64 -29.93 6.99
C THR A 652 17.71 -28.96 7.74
N PRO A 653 17.34 -27.80 7.16
CA PRO A 653 17.85 -27.28 5.88
C PRO A 653 19.30 -26.76 6.01
N PRO A 654 20.08 -26.77 4.91
CA PRO A 654 21.39 -26.12 4.86
C PRO A 654 21.22 -24.59 4.83
N PHE A 655 22.25 -23.85 5.21
CA PHE A 655 22.26 -22.40 5.09
C PHE A 655 22.12 -21.95 3.64
N THR A 656 21.07 -21.19 3.36
CA THR A 656 20.78 -20.63 2.04
C THR A 656 20.29 -19.21 2.18
N LEU A 657 20.63 -18.36 1.22
CA LEU A 657 20.13 -16.99 1.09
C LEU A 657 19.03 -16.93 0.03
N ASP A 658 17.91 -16.33 0.39
CA ASP A 658 16.75 -16.14 -0.48
C ASP A 658 16.58 -14.66 -0.81
N PHE A 659 16.36 -14.35 -2.08
CA PHE A 659 16.04 -12.99 -2.53
C PHE A 659 15.05 -13.01 -3.68
N MET A 660 14.48 -11.87 -4.03
CA MET A 660 13.55 -11.75 -5.16
C MET A 660 13.66 -10.35 -5.77
N PHE A 661 13.51 -10.27 -7.09
CA PHE A 661 13.49 -8.99 -7.77
C PHE A 661 12.11 -8.33 -7.69
N GLY A 662 12.07 -7.01 -7.52
CA GLY A 662 10.86 -6.20 -7.59
C GLY A 662 10.46 -5.82 -9.02
N ASP A 663 11.44 -5.70 -9.92
CA ASP A 663 11.26 -5.50 -11.36
C ASP A 663 12.15 -6.48 -12.13
N ASP A 664 11.81 -6.78 -13.39
CA ASP A 664 12.52 -7.78 -14.18
C ASP A 664 13.89 -7.23 -14.60
N PRO A 665 15.00 -7.76 -14.05
CA PRO A 665 16.31 -7.17 -14.30
C PRO A 665 16.84 -7.46 -15.71
N SER A 666 16.25 -8.39 -16.46
CA SER A 666 16.63 -8.63 -17.86
C SER A 666 16.23 -7.48 -18.79
N ALA A 667 15.32 -6.62 -18.35
CA ALA A 667 14.88 -5.43 -19.07
C ALA A 667 15.71 -4.17 -18.74
N TYR A 668 16.75 -4.27 -17.90
CA TYR A 668 17.65 -3.16 -17.62
C TYR A 668 18.60 -2.87 -18.77
N THR A 669 18.81 -1.59 -19.02
CA THR A 669 19.89 -1.13 -19.91
C THR A 669 21.16 -0.93 -19.08
N LEU A 670 22.02 -1.94 -19.09
CA LEU A 670 23.25 -1.98 -18.30
C LEU A 670 24.46 -1.43 -19.06
N ASN A 671 25.29 -0.67 -18.35
CA ASN A 671 26.64 -0.32 -18.77
C ASN A 671 27.64 -0.93 -17.80
N GLY A 672 27.85 -2.25 -17.91
CA GLY A 672 28.59 -3.07 -16.95
C GLY A 672 27.87 -4.38 -16.67
N GLY A 673 28.32 -5.11 -15.65
CA GLY A 673 27.69 -6.36 -15.22
C GLY A 673 26.74 -6.18 -14.05
N PRO A 674 25.71 -7.02 -13.92
CA PRO A 674 25.12 -7.30 -12.61
C PRO A 674 26.18 -7.96 -11.74
N TYR A 675 26.19 -7.66 -10.44
CA TYR A 675 27.16 -8.25 -9.52
C TYR A 675 26.47 -8.89 -8.32
N LEU A 676 26.96 -10.07 -7.93
CA LEU A 676 26.83 -10.55 -6.57
C LEU A 676 28.03 -10.01 -5.79
N LEU A 677 27.77 -9.07 -4.90
CA LEU A 677 28.74 -8.56 -3.95
C LEU A 677 28.77 -9.49 -2.74
N LEU A 678 29.95 -9.97 -2.38
CA LEU A 678 30.19 -10.81 -1.20
C LEU A 678 31.25 -10.18 -0.31
N ARG A 679 30.96 -10.13 0.99
CA ARG A 679 31.97 -9.96 2.05
C ARG A 679 32.14 -11.30 2.73
N HIS A 680 33.30 -11.90 2.53
CA HIS A 680 33.60 -13.26 2.99
C HIS A 680 35.08 -13.42 3.36
N GLY A 681 35.41 -14.46 4.09
CA GLY A 681 36.76 -14.72 4.58
C GLY A 681 37.08 -16.21 4.70
N ALA A 682 38.32 -16.48 5.08
CA ALA A 682 38.79 -17.81 5.43
C ALA A 682 39.62 -17.73 6.73
N PRO A 683 39.56 -18.74 7.61
CA PRO A 683 40.54 -18.89 8.68
C PRO A 683 41.97 -18.98 8.11
N PRO A 684 43.03 -18.86 8.94
CA PRO A 684 44.40 -19.05 8.48
C PRO A 684 44.59 -20.33 7.66
N GLY A 685 44.94 -20.23 6.37
CA GLY A 685 44.94 -21.34 5.43
C GLY A 685 44.27 -21.03 4.10
N VAL A 686 43.77 -22.07 3.42
CA VAL A 686 43.04 -21.97 2.15
C VAL A 686 41.70 -22.67 2.27
N THR A 687 40.61 -21.96 1.95
CA THR A 687 39.25 -22.51 1.83
C THR A 687 38.82 -22.46 0.36
N TYR A 688 38.09 -23.48 -0.09
CA TYR A 688 37.55 -23.54 -1.44
C TYR A 688 36.01 -23.49 -1.39
N LEU A 689 35.41 -22.58 -2.15
CA LEU A 689 33.99 -22.31 -2.17
C LEU A 689 33.37 -22.75 -3.50
N ASN A 690 32.25 -23.47 -3.44
CA ASN A 690 31.26 -23.52 -4.50
C ASN A 690 30.06 -22.64 -4.13
N LEU A 691 29.27 -22.26 -5.13
CA LEU A 691 28.07 -21.48 -4.93
C LEU A 691 26.95 -22.07 -5.77
N ALA A 692 25.92 -22.65 -5.15
CA ALA A 692 24.77 -23.15 -5.88
C ALA A 692 23.73 -22.05 -6.06
N VAL A 693 23.17 -21.94 -7.26
CA VAL A 693 22.15 -20.96 -7.62
C VAL A 693 20.89 -21.70 -8.04
N ASN A 694 19.77 -21.43 -7.35
CA ASN A 694 18.48 -22.09 -7.62
C ASN A 694 18.59 -23.62 -7.71
N GLU A 695 19.33 -24.25 -6.79
CA GLU A 695 19.71 -25.67 -6.85
C GLU A 695 18.53 -26.64 -6.98
N SER A 696 17.34 -26.26 -6.49
CA SER A 696 16.12 -27.05 -6.62
C SER A 696 15.55 -27.09 -8.05
N PHE A 697 16.06 -26.24 -8.95
CA PHE A 697 15.65 -26.08 -10.34
C PHE A 697 16.89 -26.01 -11.25
N PRO A 698 17.67 -27.10 -11.35
CA PRO A 698 18.88 -27.10 -12.16
C PRO A 698 18.55 -26.81 -13.64
N PRO A 699 19.41 -26.08 -14.36
CA PRO A 699 19.21 -25.80 -15.78
C PRO A 699 19.22 -27.08 -16.62
N ALA A 700 18.59 -27.03 -17.79
CA ALA A 700 18.42 -28.21 -18.66
C ALA A 700 19.75 -28.82 -19.16
N ALA A 701 20.82 -28.01 -19.30
CA ALA A 701 22.20 -28.47 -19.55
C ALA A 701 23.19 -27.29 -19.51
N PRO A 702 24.42 -27.45 -18.95
CA PRO A 702 24.91 -28.63 -18.23
C PRO A 702 24.19 -28.81 -16.89
N ALA A 703 24.15 -30.04 -16.39
CA ALA A 703 23.41 -30.44 -15.18
C ALA A 703 24.01 -29.91 -13.85
N ASP A 704 24.76 -28.81 -13.91
CA ASP A 704 25.54 -28.31 -12.78
C ASP A 704 24.94 -27.00 -12.27
N ALA A 705 24.41 -27.00 -11.05
CA ALA A 705 23.75 -25.84 -10.43
C ALA A 705 24.73 -24.80 -9.86
N TYR A 706 26.04 -25.01 -10.05
CA TYR A 706 27.07 -24.14 -9.50
C TYR A 706 27.39 -22.93 -10.37
N TYR A 707 27.55 -21.79 -9.72
CA TYR A 707 28.09 -20.58 -10.30
C TYR A 707 29.55 -20.78 -10.72
N ARG A 708 29.89 -20.26 -11.91
CA ARG A 708 31.25 -20.33 -12.45
C ARG A 708 32.02 -19.06 -12.13
N PHE A 709 32.84 -19.13 -11.09
CA PHE A 709 33.78 -18.08 -10.71
C PHE A 709 34.85 -17.81 -11.77
N ASN A 710 35.25 -18.83 -12.54
CA ASN A 710 36.37 -18.75 -13.49
C ASN A 710 37.65 -18.19 -12.84
N ALA A 711 37.87 -18.53 -11.57
CA ALA A 711 39.02 -18.04 -10.81
C ALA A 711 40.32 -18.64 -11.35
N VAL A 712 41.32 -17.78 -11.55
CA VAL A 712 42.68 -18.21 -11.87
C VAL A 712 43.44 -18.39 -10.56
N ALA A 713 43.85 -19.62 -10.27
CA ALA A 713 44.52 -19.96 -9.02
C ALA A 713 45.68 -20.93 -9.22
N ASN A 714 46.57 -21.01 -8.22
CA ASN A 714 47.67 -21.97 -8.17
C ASN A 714 47.58 -22.77 -6.86
N PRO A 715 47.36 -24.09 -6.89
CA PRO A 715 47.14 -24.93 -8.09
C PRO A 715 45.87 -24.56 -8.87
N PRO A 716 45.77 -24.88 -10.18
CA PRO A 716 44.59 -24.61 -10.98
C PRO A 716 43.33 -25.24 -10.37
N VAL A 717 42.25 -24.46 -10.31
CA VAL A 717 40.95 -24.90 -9.80
C VAL A 717 39.92 -24.99 -10.94
N PRO A 718 38.89 -25.84 -10.82
CA PRO A 718 37.77 -25.86 -11.76
C PRO A 718 37.04 -24.51 -11.81
N PRO A 719 36.38 -24.16 -12.92
CA PRO A 719 35.65 -22.89 -13.05
C PRO A 719 34.59 -22.63 -11.98
N ALA A 720 34.03 -23.67 -11.35
CA ALA A 720 33.00 -23.59 -10.31
C ALA A 720 33.55 -23.45 -8.89
N VAL A 721 34.89 -23.39 -8.73
CA VAL A 721 35.56 -23.34 -7.43
C VAL A 721 36.24 -21.99 -7.28
N TYR A 722 36.01 -21.34 -6.13
CA TYR A 722 36.68 -20.10 -5.73
C TYR A 722 37.65 -20.37 -4.57
N PRO A 723 38.96 -20.18 -4.75
CA PRO A 723 39.94 -20.34 -3.69
C PRO A 723 40.10 -19.03 -2.90
N MET A 724 40.04 -19.15 -1.58
CA MET A 724 40.25 -18.06 -0.64
C MET A 724 41.50 -18.31 0.18
N TYR A 725 42.39 -17.33 0.22
CA TYR A 725 43.70 -17.44 0.86
C TYR A 725 43.80 -16.48 2.04
N ASN A 726 44.18 -17.01 3.20
CA ASN A 726 44.58 -16.21 4.36
C ASN A 726 46.03 -16.59 4.74
N GLY A 727 46.97 -15.67 4.49
CA GLY A 727 48.41 -15.87 4.68
C GLY A 727 48.87 -15.70 6.13
N SER A 728 50.00 -16.33 6.49
CA SER A 728 50.57 -16.38 7.84
C SER A 728 51.22 -15.08 8.37
N LEU A 729 50.98 -13.94 7.72
CA LEU A 729 51.46 -12.64 8.19
C LEU A 729 50.40 -11.98 9.08
N ALA A 730 50.77 -11.59 10.29
CA ALA A 730 49.91 -10.75 11.14
C ALA A 730 49.63 -9.43 10.41
N GLY A 731 48.36 -9.15 10.11
CA GLY A 731 47.91 -7.93 9.41
C GLY A 731 47.53 -8.08 7.93
N VAL A 732 47.32 -9.30 7.42
CA VAL A 732 46.63 -9.52 6.14
C VAL A 732 45.14 -9.75 6.45
N ASP A 733 44.25 -8.95 5.84
CA ASP A 733 42.83 -8.95 6.18
C ASP A 733 42.20 -10.33 6.02
N LEU A 734 41.55 -10.80 7.10
CA LEU A 734 40.84 -12.08 7.18
C LEU A 734 39.61 -12.13 6.25
N PHE A 735 39.14 -10.97 5.80
CA PHE A 735 37.98 -10.78 4.92
C PHE A 735 38.39 -10.04 3.64
N GLU A 736 37.78 -10.44 2.53
CA GLU A 736 37.77 -9.66 1.29
C GLU A 736 36.33 -9.28 0.90
N GLN A 737 36.21 -8.20 0.14
CA GLN A 737 34.98 -7.72 -0.49
C GLN A 737 35.13 -7.91 -2.01
N ARG A 738 34.39 -8.87 -2.57
CA ARG A 738 34.46 -9.26 -3.98
C ARG A 738 33.12 -9.07 -4.67
N GLY A 739 33.14 -8.60 -5.92
CA GLY A 739 32.01 -8.71 -6.83
C GLY A 739 32.22 -9.85 -7.82
N PHE A 740 31.16 -10.62 -8.02
CA PHE A 740 31.10 -11.70 -9.00
C PHE A 740 30.07 -11.34 -10.05
N ALA A 741 30.47 -11.30 -11.32
CA ALA A 741 29.57 -10.92 -12.41
C ALA A 741 28.46 -11.97 -12.61
N PHE A 742 27.20 -11.54 -12.63
CA PHE A 742 26.03 -12.37 -12.88
C PHE A 742 25.46 -12.03 -14.26
N PRO A 743 25.56 -12.87 -15.28
CA PRO A 743 24.85 -12.63 -16.54
C PRO A 743 23.34 -12.81 -16.34
N PHE A 744 22.53 -11.83 -16.75
CA PHE A 744 21.09 -12.02 -16.90
C PHE A 744 20.85 -12.83 -18.19
N GLY A 745 20.56 -14.12 -18.03
CA GLY A 745 20.35 -15.06 -19.14
C GLY A 745 21.63 -15.77 -19.59
N GLY A 746 21.61 -17.11 -19.50
CA GLY A 746 22.70 -18.00 -19.89
C GLY A 746 22.36 -19.45 -19.52
N THR A 747 22.91 -20.43 -20.24
CA THR A 747 22.48 -21.85 -20.16
C THR A 747 23.01 -22.63 -18.95
N SER A 748 23.97 -22.10 -18.17
CA SER A 748 24.67 -22.89 -17.14
C SER A 748 24.26 -22.64 -15.68
N TYR A 749 23.72 -21.48 -15.32
CA TYR A 749 23.15 -21.16 -14.00
C TYR A 749 22.19 -19.97 -14.19
N SER A 750 20.93 -20.09 -13.79
CA SER A 750 19.89 -19.11 -14.16
C SER A 750 19.18 -18.54 -12.95
N LEU A 751 19.25 -17.22 -12.80
CA LEU A 751 18.34 -16.49 -11.92
C LEU A 751 16.94 -16.46 -12.55
N PHE A 752 15.92 -16.61 -11.71
CA PHE A 752 14.55 -16.25 -12.07
C PHE A 752 14.46 -14.72 -12.10
N THR A 753 14.31 -14.16 -13.29
CA THR A 753 14.21 -12.71 -13.49
C THR A 753 12.78 -12.19 -13.36
N ALA A 754 11.78 -13.07 -13.39
CA ALA A 754 10.39 -12.70 -13.17
C ALA A 754 10.21 -12.04 -11.78
N PRO A 755 9.57 -10.85 -11.69
CA PRO A 755 9.35 -10.16 -10.43
C PRO A 755 8.64 -11.03 -9.39
N GLY A 756 9.08 -10.94 -8.13
CA GLY A 756 8.47 -11.63 -6.99
C GLY A 756 8.76 -13.13 -6.91
N VAL A 757 9.45 -13.70 -7.89
CA VAL A 757 9.89 -15.10 -7.84
C VAL A 757 11.17 -15.19 -7.00
N VAL A 758 11.16 -16.12 -6.03
CA VAL A 758 12.28 -16.34 -5.12
C VAL A 758 13.44 -16.99 -5.86
N ASN A 759 14.62 -16.41 -5.69
CA ASN A 759 15.91 -16.96 -6.05
C ASN A 759 16.64 -17.41 -4.78
N THR A 760 17.42 -18.49 -4.89
CA THR A 760 18.24 -19.01 -3.80
C THR A 760 19.71 -19.03 -4.17
N ILE A 761 20.56 -18.64 -3.22
CA ILE A 761 22.03 -18.69 -3.32
C ILE A 761 22.56 -19.43 -2.11
N ARG A 762 23.28 -20.52 -2.36
CA ARG A 762 23.83 -21.39 -1.32
C ARG A 762 25.35 -21.46 -1.42
N PRO A 763 26.10 -20.79 -0.53
CA PRO A 763 27.54 -21.01 -0.40
C PRO A 763 27.82 -22.40 0.19
N ILE A 764 28.77 -23.11 -0.40
CA ILE A 764 29.12 -24.50 -0.05
C ILE A 764 30.64 -24.62 0.02
N VAL A 765 31.16 -25.21 1.10
CA VAL A 765 32.59 -25.56 1.16
C VAL A 765 32.84 -26.78 0.27
N ASP A 766 33.83 -26.69 -0.61
CA ASP A 766 34.25 -27.83 -1.45
C ASP A 766 35.13 -28.78 -0.63
N PRO A 767 34.72 -30.03 -0.35
CA PRO A 767 35.53 -30.98 0.39
C PRO A 767 36.63 -31.63 -0.48
N ASN A 768 36.56 -31.50 -1.80
CA ASN A 768 37.49 -32.18 -2.73
C ASN A 768 38.80 -31.41 -2.93
N PHE A 769 38.79 -30.10 -2.68
CA PHE A 769 39.98 -29.26 -2.70
C PHE A 769 40.37 -28.92 -1.25
N THR A 770 41.56 -29.35 -0.84
CA THR A 770 42.05 -29.15 0.52
C THR A 770 43.46 -28.57 0.51
N SER A 771 43.79 -27.83 1.57
CA SER A 771 45.16 -27.42 1.85
C SER A 771 45.89 -28.52 2.63
N GLY A 772 47.19 -28.35 2.89
CA GLY A 772 47.93 -29.23 3.83
C GLY A 772 47.34 -29.27 5.25
N SER A 773 46.43 -28.34 5.58
CA SER A 773 45.69 -28.25 6.85
C SER A 773 44.29 -28.87 6.79
N GLY A 774 43.92 -29.57 5.70
CA GLY A 774 42.58 -30.14 5.48
C GLY A 774 41.56 -29.11 4.96
N THR A 775 40.27 -29.51 4.95
CA THR A 775 39.15 -28.63 4.59
C THR A 775 38.96 -27.57 5.68
N GLN A 776 39.10 -26.30 5.31
CA GLN A 776 38.90 -25.16 6.20
C GLN A 776 37.47 -24.63 6.10
N ASP A 777 37.00 -23.95 7.15
CA ASP A 777 35.67 -23.32 7.19
C ASP A 777 35.60 -22.12 6.23
N TYR A 778 34.41 -21.84 5.69
CA TYR A 778 34.11 -20.61 4.95
C TYR A 778 33.45 -19.59 5.88
N LEU A 779 33.99 -18.37 5.93
CA LEU A 779 33.47 -17.31 6.80
C LEU A 779 32.58 -16.39 5.98
N PHE A 780 31.26 -16.58 6.12
CA PHE A 780 30.27 -15.74 5.45
C PHE A 780 29.93 -14.53 6.31
N SER A 781 30.07 -13.31 5.78
CA SER A 781 29.58 -12.12 6.47
C SER A 781 28.32 -11.56 5.82
N ARG A 782 28.37 -11.17 4.54
CA ARG A 782 27.23 -10.53 3.85
C ARG A 782 27.24 -10.80 2.35
N ALA A 783 26.05 -10.71 1.76
CA ALA A 783 25.83 -10.72 0.32
C ALA A 783 24.87 -9.61 -0.10
N ALA A 784 25.03 -9.13 -1.33
CA ALA A 784 24.07 -8.27 -2.03
C ALA A 784 24.08 -8.61 -3.53
N VAL A 785 22.92 -8.61 -4.18
CA VAL A 785 22.82 -8.62 -5.65
C VAL A 785 22.55 -7.20 -6.11
N VAL A 786 23.27 -6.72 -7.13
CA VAL A 786 23.11 -5.38 -7.71
C VAL A 786 23.06 -5.46 -9.25
N PRO A 787 22.12 -4.76 -9.91
CA PRO A 787 20.94 -4.12 -9.34
C PRO A 787 19.97 -5.14 -8.73
N MET A 788 19.34 -4.80 -7.61
CA MET A 788 18.22 -5.57 -7.05
C MET A 788 17.14 -4.61 -6.55
N ASP A 789 16.17 -4.33 -7.41
CA ASP A 789 15.04 -3.48 -7.05
C ASP A 789 14.10 -4.17 -6.08
N VAL A 790 13.59 -3.39 -5.13
CA VAL A 790 12.53 -3.81 -4.22
C VAL A 790 11.29 -2.99 -4.51
N ARG A 791 10.23 -3.68 -4.91
CA ARG A 791 8.95 -3.06 -5.27
C ARG A 791 7.88 -3.54 -4.31
N ILE A 792 7.19 -2.58 -3.69
CA ILE A 792 6.16 -2.82 -2.69
C ILE A 792 4.87 -2.22 -3.23
N GLU A 793 4.03 -3.09 -3.80
CA GLU A 793 2.73 -2.74 -4.37
C GLU A 793 1.63 -3.00 -3.36
N ALA A 794 1.47 -2.07 -2.42
CA ALA A 794 0.57 -2.25 -1.29
C ALA A 794 0.01 -0.91 -0.79
N LEU A 795 -1.22 -0.97 -0.26
CA LEU A 795 -1.71 0.05 0.65
C LEU A 795 -1.12 -0.21 2.03
N ILE A 796 -0.58 0.81 2.68
CA ILE A 796 0.08 0.73 3.98
C ILE A 796 -0.71 1.55 4.99
N TYR A 797 -1.06 0.94 6.14
CA TYR A 797 -1.65 1.63 7.26
C TYR A 797 -0.97 1.25 8.60
N ALA A 798 -0.47 2.26 9.31
CA ALA A 798 0.03 2.15 10.67
C ALA A 798 -0.85 3.00 11.61
N GLN A 799 -1.74 2.36 12.38
CA GLN A 799 -2.77 3.07 13.15
C GLN A 799 -2.20 3.92 14.30
N ASN A 800 -1.21 3.42 15.03
CA ASN A 800 -0.63 4.11 16.21
C ASN A 800 0.81 4.58 16.00
N GLY A 801 1.58 3.88 15.17
CA GLY A 801 2.98 4.18 14.89
C GLY A 801 3.16 4.85 13.54
N SER A 802 4.23 4.44 12.84
CA SER A 802 4.66 5.04 11.59
C SER A 802 4.96 3.99 10.52
N PHE A 803 5.05 4.43 9.28
CA PHE A 803 5.88 3.76 8.29
C PHE A 803 7.36 3.91 8.70
N PHE A 804 8.16 2.86 8.55
CA PHE A 804 9.58 2.87 8.94
C PHE A 804 10.42 2.02 7.98
N ILE A 805 11.68 2.40 7.77
CA ILE A 805 12.65 1.60 7.03
C ILE A 805 13.80 1.28 7.97
N ILE A 806 14.09 0.00 8.17
CA ILE A 806 15.29 -0.40 8.94
C ILE A 806 16.51 -0.05 8.06
N PRO A 807 17.45 0.80 8.50
CA PRO A 807 18.61 1.15 7.69
C PRO A 807 19.53 -0.07 7.46
N GLY A 808 19.73 -0.89 8.50
CA GLY A 808 20.69 -1.98 8.48
C GLY A 808 22.15 -1.47 8.55
N TYR A 809 23.08 -2.33 8.14
CA TYR A 809 24.49 -1.96 8.01
C TYR A 809 24.81 -1.54 6.57
N PRO A 810 25.68 -0.54 6.32
CA PRO A 810 26.23 -0.30 4.99
C PRO A 810 26.99 -1.54 4.49
N PHE A 811 26.98 -1.80 3.18
CA PHE A 811 27.64 -3.00 2.66
C PHE A 811 29.15 -3.00 2.97
N ASN A 812 29.81 -1.88 2.66
CA ASN A 812 31.19 -1.62 3.03
C ASN A 812 31.25 -0.87 4.36
N VAL A 813 31.83 -1.54 5.36
CA VAL A 813 31.93 -1.07 6.75
C VAL A 813 33.34 -0.57 7.09
N ASP A 814 34.29 -0.61 6.16
CA ASP A 814 35.66 -0.16 6.40
C ASP A 814 35.77 1.38 6.31
N PRO A 815 35.92 2.11 7.44
CA PRO A 815 36.03 3.57 7.42
C PRO A 815 37.29 4.08 6.70
N SER A 816 38.29 3.22 6.47
CA SER A 816 39.47 3.57 5.69
C SER A 816 39.14 3.78 4.20
N ASP A 817 38.05 3.20 3.71
CA ASP A 817 37.71 3.10 2.29
C ASP A 817 36.66 4.13 1.83
N THR A 818 37.02 5.41 1.92
CA THR A 818 36.22 6.53 1.39
C THR A 818 36.73 6.97 0.02
N ARG A 819 35.88 7.64 -0.79
CA ARG A 819 36.30 8.23 -2.08
C ARG A 819 37.55 9.11 -1.93
N ASP A 820 37.54 9.99 -0.92
CA ASP A 820 38.68 10.89 -0.64
C ASP A 820 39.94 10.14 -0.21
N ALA A 821 39.80 9.07 0.57
CA ALA A 821 40.95 8.23 0.93
C ALA A 821 41.51 7.49 -0.28
N ALA A 822 40.65 7.00 -1.18
CA ALA A 822 41.09 6.30 -2.39
C ALA A 822 41.82 7.22 -3.37
N VAL A 823 41.36 8.47 -3.54
CA VAL A 823 42.08 9.49 -4.33
C VAL A 823 43.43 9.81 -3.70
N ARG A 824 43.50 9.99 -2.37
CA ARG A 824 44.76 10.27 -1.66
C ARG A 824 45.75 9.11 -1.73
N ARG A 825 45.28 7.86 -1.55
CA ARG A 825 46.09 6.64 -1.72
C ARG A 825 46.68 6.57 -3.12
N HIS A 826 45.87 6.87 -4.12
CA HIS A 826 46.32 6.89 -5.50
C HIS A 826 47.35 8.01 -5.78
N ALA A 827 47.12 9.22 -5.26
CA ALA A 827 48.08 10.33 -5.39
C ALA A 827 49.44 9.96 -4.77
N ALA A 828 49.44 9.21 -3.67
CA ALA A 828 50.65 8.71 -3.02
C ALA A 828 51.36 7.60 -3.81
N SER A 829 50.66 6.88 -4.71
CA SER A 829 51.24 5.81 -5.54
C SER A 829 51.87 6.31 -6.86
N GLY A 830 51.84 7.62 -7.14
CA GLY A 830 52.59 8.22 -8.26
C GLY A 830 52.00 8.03 -9.66
N ALA A 831 50.73 7.65 -9.79
CA ALA A 831 50.03 7.51 -11.07
C ALA A 831 49.17 8.77 -11.40
N GLY A 832 48.65 8.86 -12.64
CA GLY A 832 48.03 10.06 -13.24
C GLY A 832 46.88 10.73 -12.46
N GLN A 833 46.54 11.97 -12.83
CA GLN A 833 45.47 12.75 -12.18
C GLN A 833 44.08 12.10 -12.39
N GLY A 834 43.29 12.00 -11.31
CA GLY A 834 41.86 11.63 -11.38
C GLY A 834 41.50 10.18 -11.04
N SER A 835 42.45 9.32 -10.71
CA SER A 835 42.21 7.90 -10.38
C SER A 835 42.12 7.59 -8.87
N MET A 836 41.54 6.44 -8.54
CA MET A 836 41.17 5.98 -7.20
C MET A 836 41.72 4.58 -6.94
N LEU A 837 42.42 4.37 -5.82
CA LEU A 837 42.96 3.07 -5.43
C LEU A 837 42.30 2.59 -4.12
N ARG A 838 41.69 1.40 -4.12
CA ARG A 838 41.00 0.79 -2.95
C ARG A 838 41.99 0.07 -2.01
N PRO A 839 41.61 -0.22 -0.74
CA PRO A 839 42.39 -1.07 0.14
C PRO A 839 42.55 -2.47 -0.47
N GLN A 840 43.59 -3.18 -0.03
CA GLN A 840 43.76 -4.58 -0.42
C GLN A 840 42.51 -5.39 -0.03
N GLY A 841 42.11 -6.33 -0.88
CA GLY A 841 40.94 -7.17 -0.63
C GLY A 841 39.60 -6.49 -0.92
N THR A 842 39.55 -5.23 -1.35
CA THR A 842 38.29 -4.57 -1.77
C THR A 842 38.25 -4.38 -3.28
N ALA A 843 37.24 -4.97 -3.93
CA ALA A 843 37.06 -4.87 -5.38
C ALA A 843 36.50 -3.49 -5.82
N ASP A 844 36.75 -3.12 -7.07
CA ASP A 844 36.45 -1.78 -7.59
C ASP A 844 34.93 -1.50 -7.68
N GLU A 845 34.11 -2.52 -7.89
CA GLU A 845 32.66 -2.47 -8.00
C GLU A 845 31.94 -2.32 -6.65
N VAL A 846 32.62 -2.58 -5.53
CA VAL A 846 32.02 -2.47 -4.19
C VAL A 846 31.82 -0.99 -3.83
N PRO A 847 30.65 -0.58 -3.27
CA PRO A 847 30.44 0.78 -2.81
C PRO A 847 31.52 1.25 -1.82
N PHE A 848 31.79 2.55 -1.77
CA PHE A 848 32.67 3.09 -0.74
C PHE A 848 32.01 2.99 0.64
N TYR A 849 32.79 3.22 1.68
CA TYR A 849 32.32 3.24 3.06
C TYR A 849 31.08 4.10 3.24
N GLY A 850 30.03 3.51 3.80
CA GLY A 850 28.77 4.20 4.08
C GLY A 850 27.93 4.53 2.83
N GLU A 851 28.40 4.23 1.63
CA GLU A 851 27.63 4.46 0.41
C GLU A 851 26.58 3.38 0.17
N PRO A 852 25.43 3.75 -0.43
CA PRO A 852 24.37 2.81 -0.75
C PRO A 852 24.78 1.86 -1.88
N ILE A 853 24.27 0.64 -1.80
CA ILE A 853 24.28 -0.31 -2.92
C ILE A 853 23.24 0.12 -3.97
N ASP A 854 23.37 -0.41 -5.19
CA ASP A 854 22.37 -0.21 -6.23
C ASP A 854 21.13 -1.09 -5.98
N CYS A 855 20.25 -0.56 -5.14
CA CYS A 855 18.97 -1.14 -4.79
C CYS A 855 17.97 0.00 -4.66
N ARG A 856 16.98 0.02 -5.55
CA ARG A 856 15.91 1.02 -5.51
C ARG A 856 14.70 0.46 -4.78
N ILE A 857 14.24 1.18 -3.77
CA ILE A 857 13.00 0.87 -3.05
C ILE A 857 11.88 1.71 -3.65
N THR A 858 10.91 1.05 -4.27
CA THR A 858 9.73 1.71 -4.85
C THR A 858 8.46 1.26 -4.14
N ILE A 859 7.76 2.20 -3.52
CA ILE A 859 6.44 1.98 -2.94
C ILE A 859 5.40 2.49 -3.92
N VAL A 860 4.53 1.60 -4.38
CA VAL A 860 3.41 1.89 -5.28
C VAL A 860 2.12 1.63 -4.52
N GLY A 861 1.39 2.69 -4.19
CA GLY A 861 0.18 2.57 -3.38
C GLY A 861 -0.14 3.85 -2.61
N ALA A 862 -0.51 3.68 -1.35
CA ALA A 862 -0.87 4.76 -0.43
C ALA A 862 -0.33 4.45 0.97
N ILE A 863 0.12 5.47 1.70
CA ILE A 863 0.68 5.34 3.05
C ILE A 863 -0.16 6.17 4.01
N SER A 864 -0.81 5.51 4.96
CA SER A 864 -1.48 6.15 6.09
C SER A 864 -0.76 5.81 7.38
N GLU A 865 -0.45 6.80 8.21
CA GLU A 865 0.31 6.61 9.44
C GLU A 865 -0.12 7.58 10.53
N ASN A 866 0.02 7.21 11.81
CA ASN A 866 -0.30 8.13 12.92
C ASN A 866 0.63 9.33 12.92
N ARG A 867 1.93 9.05 12.80
CA ARG A 867 3.02 10.01 12.86
C ARG A 867 4.09 9.62 11.85
N THR A 868 4.77 10.61 11.28
CA THR A 868 6.00 10.35 10.52
C THR A 868 7.12 9.95 11.48
N ALA A 869 8.10 9.18 11.01
CA ALA A 869 9.31 8.96 11.81
C ALA A 869 10.05 10.28 12.06
N SER A 870 10.87 10.30 13.11
CA SER A 870 11.64 11.49 13.46
C SER A 870 12.65 11.84 12.35
N ILE A 871 13.06 13.11 12.26
CA ILE A 871 14.02 13.57 11.24
C ILE A 871 15.34 12.78 11.32
N SER A 872 15.80 12.43 12.53
CA SER A 872 17.01 11.61 12.71
C SER A 872 16.83 10.17 12.23
N ASP A 873 15.65 9.58 12.45
CA ASP A 873 15.36 8.22 11.97
C ASP A 873 15.29 8.23 10.44
N GLN A 874 14.63 9.24 9.86
CA GLN A 874 14.58 9.46 8.41
C GLN A 874 15.98 9.62 7.81
N ALA A 875 16.85 10.41 8.45
CA ALA A 875 18.22 10.61 8.02
C ALA A 875 19.01 9.28 8.00
N ALA A 876 18.87 8.46 9.04
CA ALA A 876 19.59 7.20 9.17
C ALA A 876 19.28 6.23 8.02
N TRP A 877 18.02 6.09 7.61
CA TRP A 877 17.70 5.24 6.46
C TRP A 877 17.93 5.93 5.11
N MET A 878 17.78 7.26 5.02
CA MET A 878 18.04 7.98 3.77
C MET A 878 19.52 8.01 3.41
N GLN A 879 20.42 7.90 4.40
CA GLN A 879 21.85 7.70 4.16
C GLN A 879 22.16 6.42 3.36
N LEU A 880 21.39 5.35 3.55
CA LEU A 880 21.62 4.05 2.89
C LEU A 880 20.63 3.71 1.77
N TRP A 881 19.49 4.41 1.70
CA TRP A 881 18.42 4.07 0.76
C TRP A 881 17.81 5.30 0.06
N GLY A 882 18.23 6.52 0.42
CA GLY A 882 17.70 7.76 -0.16
C GLY A 882 18.25 8.08 -1.55
N TYR A 883 19.48 7.65 -1.84
CA TYR A 883 20.18 7.89 -3.11
C TYR A 883 20.96 6.65 -3.55
N ILE A 884 21.43 6.66 -4.80
CA ILE A 884 22.31 5.64 -5.37
C ILE A 884 23.44 6.35 -6.14
N PRO A 885 24.72 5.98 -6.00
CA PRO A 885 25.79 6.55 -6.81
C PRO A 885 25.65 6.09 -8.27
N GLN A 886 25.89 6.97 -9.23
CA GLN A 886 25.80 6.64 -10.67
C GLN A 886 26.79 5.54 -11.08
N ARG A 887 27.96 5.47 -10.41
CA ARG A 887 29.03 4.52 -10.73
C ARG A 887 29.28 3.59 -9.56
N TYR A 888 29.52 2.33 -9.87
CA TYR A 888 29.93 1.34 -8.89
C TYR A 888 31.35 1.61 -8.43
N GLY A 889 31.51 1.87 -7.12
CA GLY A 889 32.79 2.10 -6.45
C GLY A 889 33.77 2.98 -7.24
N SER A 890 34.96 2.43 -7.52
CA SER A 890 36.08 3.04 -8.25
C SER A 890 36.20 2.60 -9.70
N THR A 891 35.21 1.87 -10.25
CA THR A 891 35.26 1.40 -11.64
C THR A 891 35.45 2.57 -12.62
N GLY A 892 36.29 2.37 -13.64
CA GLY A 892 36.65 3.41 -14.61
C GLY A 892 37.61 4.47 -14.07
N LEU A 893 37.89 4.49 -12.77
CA LEU A 893 38.82 5.39 -12.11
C LEU A 893 39.98 4.60 -11.45
N SER A 894 39.98 3.28 -11.48
CA SER A 894 40.98 2.44 -10.84
C SER A 894 42.07 1.98 -11.82
N PRO A 895 43.34 1.82 -11.38
CA PRO A 895 44.38 1.20 -12.20
C PRO A 895 44.06 -0.23 -12.65
N THR A 896 43.26 -0.96 -11.86
CA THR A 896 42.86 -2.35 -12.14
C THR A 896 41.56 -2.47 -12.93
N SER A 897 40.76 -1.40 -12.96
CA SER A 897 39.49 -1.34 -13.66
C SER A 897 39.32 0.03 -14.33
N THR A 898 39.78 0.12 -15.58
CA THR A 898 39.73 1.34 -16.39
C THR A 898 38.41 1.53 -17.14
N THR A 899 37.51 0.54 -17.10
CA THR A 899 36.17 0.63 -17.68
C THR A 899 35.16 1.02 -16.61
N PRO A 900 34.43 2.14 -16.76
CA PRO A 900 33.38 2.50 -15.81
C PRO A 900 32.23 1.51 -15.87
N SER A 901 31.77 1.06 -14.71
CA SER A 901 30.50 0.33 -14.57
C SER A 901 29.48 1.26 -13.92
N GLU A 902 28.42 1.57 -14.65
CA GLU A 902 27.35 2.46 -14.19
C GLU A 902 26.10 1.67 -13.82
N VAL A 903 25.29 2.25 -12.93
CA VAL A 903 23.97 1.72 -12.61
C VAL A 903 23.10 1.64 -13.87
N PRO A 904 22.06 0.79 -13.89
CA PRO A 904 21.12 0.73 -15.01
C PRO A 904 20.66 2.12 -15.41
N THR A 905 20.47 2.34 -16.71
CA THR A 905 19.93 3.61 -17.23
C THR A 905 18.62 3.96 -16.53
N GLU A 906 17.76 2.99 -16.29
CA GLU A 906 16.47 3.22 -15.64
C GLU A 906 16.63 3.75 -14.20
N HIS A 907 17.71 3.37 -13.52
CA HIS A 907 18.07 3.94 -12.22
C HIS A 907 18.69 5.32 -12.42
N LEU A 908 19.61 5.46 -13.38
CA LEU A 908 20.29 6.70 -13.69
C LEU A 908 19.31 7.84 -13.98
N PHE A 909 18.28 7.61 -14.79
CA PHE A 909 17.30 8.63 -15.16
C PHE A 909 16.10 8.70 -14.19
N ALA A 910 16.12 7.90 -13.12
CA ALA A 910 15.04 7.75 -12.14
C ALA A 910 13.67 7.39 -12.78
N THR A 911 13.70 6.56 -13.83
CA THR A 911 12.55 6.08 -14.60
C THR A 911 12.22 4.62 -14.24
N ASP A 912 11.05 4.13 -14.65
CA ASP A 912 10.70 2.71 -14.46
C ASP A 912 11.35 1.78 -15.50
N VAL A 913 11.48 0.51 -15.14
CA VAL A 913 12.16 -0.52 -15.94
C VAL A 913 11.46 -0.74 -17.29
N GLY A 914 12.23 -0.86 -18.37
CA GLY A 914 11.73 -1.12 -19.72
C GLY A 914 11.23 0.10 -20.49
N LEU A 915 11.41 1.31 -19.95
CA LEU A 915 11.19 2.56 -20.69
C LEU A 915 12.41 2.82 -21.61
N SER A 916 12.22 2.67 -22.92
CA SER A 916 13.31 2.78 -23.90
C SER A 916 13.93 4.19 -23.96
N ILE A 917 15.26 4.24 -23.98
CA ILE A 917 16.04 5.48 -24.13
C ILE A 917 15.76 6.09 -25.51
N GLY A 918 15.43 7.38 -25.54
CA GLY A 918 15.01 8.10 -26.75
C GLY A 918 13.50 8.25 -26.90
N ASN A 919 12.70 7.66 -26.00
CA ASN A 919 11.29 7.98 -25.83
C ASN A 919 11.16 9.38 -25.18
N PRO A 920 10.28 10.28 -25.66
CA PRO A 920 9.97 11.56 -24.98
C PRO A 920 9.52 11.43 -23.51
N ALA A 921 9.12 10.23 -23.09
CA ALA A 921 8.77 9.88 -21.71
C ALA A 921 9.93 9.29 -20.88
N ALA A 922 11.09 9.00 -21.49
CA ALA A 922 12.32 8.57 -20.82
C ALA A 922 13.19 9.79 -20.43
N ASN A 923 12.55 10.84 -19.92
CA ASN A 923 13.25 12.04 -19.48
C ASN A 923 14.06 11.75 -18.22
N ASP A 924 15.21 12.43 -18.05
CA ASP A 924 15.93 12.40 -16.78
C ASP A 924 15.09 13.11 -15.72
N HIS A 925 14.61 12.36 -14.73
CA HIS A 925 13.82 12.89 -13.61
C HIS A 925 14.69 13.40 -12.46
N ARG A 926 16.02 13.24 -12.55
CA ARG A 926 16.94 13.84 -11.60
C ARG A 926 17.00 15.35 -11.80
N ALA A 927 17.20 16.09 -10.72
CA ALA A 927 17.57 17.50 -10.78
C ALA A 927 19.00 17.65 -11.32
N GLN A 928 19.32 18.79 -11.92
CA GLN A 928 20.66 19.07 -12.43
C GLN A 928 21.76 18.92 -11.36
N ILE A 929 21.48 19.25 -10.10
CA ILE A 929 22.41 19.02 -8.98
C ILE A 929 22.67 17.55 -8.71
N GLU A 930 21.67 16.68 -8.84
CA GLU A 930 21.83 15.23 -8.68
C GLU A 930 22.70 14.67 -9.83
N ARG A 931 22.48 15.15 -11.06
CA ARG A 931 23.30 14.80 -12.23
C ARG A 931 24.75 15.24 -12.06
N ALA A 932 24.98 16.47 -11.61
CA ALA A 932 26.31 17.01 -11.38
C ALA A 932 27.05 16.29 -10.24
N ALA A 933 26.32 15.84 -9.21
CA ALA A 933 26.87 15.04 -8.12
C ALA A 933 27.06 13.56 -8.48
N GLY A 934 26.60 13.10 -9.65
CA GLY A 934 26.71 11.71 -10.07
C GLY A 934 25.91 10.76 -9.18
N ILE A 935 24.71 11.17 -8.78
CA ILE A 935 23.79 10.37 -7.94
C ILE A 935 22.42 10.25 -8.62
N THR A 936 21.61 9.32 -8.12
CA THR A 936 20.19 9.17 -8.46
C THR A 936 19.38 8.81 -7.22
N ARG A 937 18.05 8.69 -7.35
CA ARG A 937 17.09 8.48 -6.25
C ARG A 937 16.95 7.01 -5.90
N GLY A 938 17.22 6.66 -4.64
CA GLY A 938 17.11 5.29 -4.13
C GLY A 938 15.73 4.93 -3.59
N LEU A 939 14.98 5.90 -3.07
CA LEU A 939 13.65 5.70 -2.51
C LEU A 939 12.59 6.48 -3.30
N ARG A 940 11.54 5.78 -3.74
CA ARG A 940 10.42 6.37 -4.48
C ARG A 940 9.09 6.01 -3.86
N MET A 941 8.19 6.97 -3.82
CA MET A 941 6.81 6.81 -3.40
C MET A 941 5.89 7.28 -4.53
N ILE A 942 5.04 6.39 -4.99
CA ILE A 942 4.18 6.58 -6.16
C ILE A 942 2.74 6.31 -5.75
N TYR A 943 1.86 7.24 -6.07
CA TYR A 943 0.45 7.13 -5.72
C TYR A 943 -0.27 6.19 -6.68
N ASP A 944 -0.78 5.08 -6.17
CA ASP A 944 -1.67 4.18 -6.89
C ASP A 944 -2.78 3.67 -5.95
N PRO A 945 -3.86 4.43 -5.79
CA PRO A 945 -4.88 4.15 -4.78
C PRO A 945 -5.71 2.90 -5.04
N ALA A 946 -5.79 2.49 -6.32
CA ALA A 946 -6.46 1.28 -6.73
C ALA A 946 -5.53 0.08 -6.72
N LEU A 947 -4.22 0.29 -6.55
CA LEU A 947 -3.19 -0.66 -7.02
C LEU A 947 -3.62 -1.14 -8.40
N GLY A 948 -3.91 -0.19 -9.29
CA GLY A 948 -4.63 -0.37 -10.54
C GLY A 948 -3.88 0.22 -11.72
N ALA A 949 -2.63 0.68 -11.55
CA ALA A 949 -1.76 1.04 -12.66
C ALA A 949 -1.90 -0.02 -13.77
N PRO A 950 -2.26 0.37 -15.00
CA PRO A 950 -2.78 -0.56 -15.99
C PRO A 950 -1.72 -1.59 -16.36
N TYR A 951 -2.07 -2.87 -16.21
CA TYR A 951 -1.38 -4.00 -16.85
C TYR A 951 -1.89 -4.26 -18.28
N SER A 952 -2.64 -3.32 -18.88
CA SER A 952 -3.20 -3.52 -20.22
C SER A 952 -2.13 -3.37 -21.29
N ASN A 953 -2.05 -4.34 -22.20
CA ASN A 953 -1.27 -4.21 -23.42
C ASN A 953 -1.84 -3.09 -24.30
N TYR A 954 -0.93 -2.34 -24.91
CA TYR A 954 -1.20 -1.29 -25.90
C TYR A 954 -1.87 -1.85 -27.17
N ASN A 955 -2.93 -1.22 -27.67
CA ASN A 955 -3.42 -1.42 -29.04
C ASN A 955 -2.99 -0.22 -29.92
N PRO A 956 -2.05 -0.39 -30.88
CA PRO A 956 -1.47 0.72 -31.64
C PRO A 956 -2.40 1.48 -32.59
N GLY A 957 -3.62 0.99 -32.82
CA GLY A 957 -4.49 1.49 -33.91
C GLY A 957 -5.54 2.54 -33.52
N GLY A 958 -5.71 2.88 -32.24
CA GLY A 958 -6.78 3.79 -31.77
C GLY A 958 -6.26 5.17 -31.39
N GLY A 959 -6.38 6.15 -32.28
CA GLY A 959 -5.90 7.54 -32.10
C GLY A 959 -6.63 8.39 -31.06
N THR A 960 -6.96 7.86 -29.88
CA THR A 960 -7.53 8.65 -28.77
C THR A 960 -6.85 8.29 -27.46
N TYR A 961 -6.05 9.23 -26.94
CA TYR A 961 -5.18 9.03 -25.79
C TYR A 961 -5.69 9.82 -24.59
N TYR A 962 -6.15 9.10 -23.57
CA TYR A 962 -6.31 9.61 -22.22
C TYR A 962 -5.92 8.47 -21.28
N ARG A 963 -5.66 8.78 -20.00
CA ARG A 963 -5.97 7.85 -18.90
C ARG A 963 -7.25 7.12 -19.31
N LEU A 964 -7.31 5.79 -19.35
CA LEU A 964 -8.61 5.12 -19.38
C LEU A 964 -9.39 5.77 -18.23
N GLY A 965 -10.36 6.60 -18.59
CA GLY A 965 -10.84 7.66 -17.72
C GLY A 965 -11.60 7.01 -16.60
N GLY A 966 -10.97 6.80 -15.46
CA GLY A 966 -11.63 6.03 -14.43
C GLY A 966 -10.70 5.24 -13.55
N TRP A 967 -11.13 5.04 -12.33
CA TRP A 967 -11.15 3.70 -11.78
C TRP A 967 -12.22 2.83 -12.51
N ALA A 968 -12.45 3.09 -13.79
CA ALA A 968 -13.66 2.79 -14.52
C ALA A 968 -13.28 1.97 -15.73
N HIS A 969 -13.64 0.70 -15.62
CA HIS A 969 -14.22 -0.08 -16.69
C HIS A 969 -13.37 -0.21 -17.97
N VAL A 970 -12.60 -1.29 -18.02
CA VAL A 970 -12.80 -2.20 -19.15
C VAL A 970 -14.22 -2.73 -18.98
N ALA A 971 -15.05 -2.66 -20.01
CA ALA A 971 -16.39 -3.24 -19.99
C ALA A 971 -16.29 -4.74 -19.62
N GLY A 972 -16.41 -5.05 -18.31
CA GLY A 972 -16.22 -6.40 -17.77
C GLY A 972 -15.07 -6.65 -16.78
N GLY A 973 -14.26 -5.68 -16.34
CA GLY A 973 -13.23 -5.97 -15.32
C GLY A 973 -12.50 -4.76 -14.74
N SER A 974 -12.41 -4.70 -13.40
CA SER A 974 -11.37 -4.04 -12.57
C SER A 974 -11.87 -3.63 -11.17
N LEU A 975 -13.16 -3.33 -11.02
CA LEU A 975 -13.74 -3.00 -9.72
C LEU A 975 -14.33 -4.26 -9.07
N ARG A 976 -14.01 -4.50 -7.80
CA ARG A 976 -14.70 -5.50 -6.99
C ARG A 976 -16.19 -5.17 -6.93
N GLN A 977 -17.03 -6.19 -6.96
CA GLN A 977 -18.48 -6.06 -6.91
C GLN A 977 -19.11 -6.97 -5.86
N ASP A 978 -20.23 -6.55 -5.31
CA ASP A 978 -21.08 -7.40 -4.47
C ASP A 978 -21.99 -8.32 -5.32
N ASP A 979 -22.84 -9.12 -4.66
CA ASP A 979 -23.80 -10.02 -5.32
C ASP A 979 -24.79 -9.31 -6.26
N LEU A 980 -24.96 -7.99 -6.11
CA LEU A 980 -25.89 -7.16 -6.89
C LEU A 980 -25.17 -6.34 -7.97
N GLY A 981 -23.87 -6.56 -8.19
CA GLY A 981 -23.07 -5.85 -9.20
C GLY A 981 -22.69 -4.42 -8.80
N ARG A 982 -22.85 -4.03 -7.52
CA ARG A 982 -22.49 -2.68 -7.04
C ARG A 982 -20.99 -2.60 -6.79
N ALA A 983 -20.38 -1.49 -7.22
CA ALA A 983 -18.95 -1.27 -7.04
C ALA A 983 -18.54 -1.21 -5.55
N LEU A 984 -17.48 -1.94 -5.24
CA LEU A 984 -16.80 -1.99 -3.95
C LEU A 984 -15.42 -1.32 -4.06
N PRO A 985 -14.85 -0.89 -2.93
CA PRO A 985 -13.44 -0.51 -2.85
C PRO A 985 -12.50 -1.60 -3.42
N PRO A 986 -11.31 -1.21 -3.90
CA PRO A 986 -10.34 -2.13 -4.51
C PRO A 986 -9.87 -3.21 -3.52
N LEU A 987 -9.79 -2.85 -2.24
CA LEU A 987 -9.34 -3.72 -1.16
C LEU A 987 -10.49 -4.06 -0.19
N PRO A 988 -10.54 -5.30 0.31
CA PRO A 988 -11.67 -5.82 1.06
C PRO A 988 -11.71 -5.26 2.49
N ARG A 989 -12.92 -4.98 2.97
CA ARG A 989 -13.19 -4.79 4.41
C ARG A 989 -12.32 -3.72 5.07
N LEU A 990 -11.97 -2.67 4.32
CA LEU A 990 -11.19 -1.55 4.84
C LEU A 990 -11.98 -0.79 5.92
N PRO A 991 -11.31 -0.26 6.94
CA PRO A 991 -11.93 0.68 7.86
C PRO A 991 -12.14 2.03 7.15
N VAL A 992 -13.10 2.82 7.63
CA VAL A 992 -13.43 4.15 7.07
C VAL A 992 -13.24 5.23 8.13
N CYS A 993 -12.99 6.47 7.68
CA CYS A 993 -12.91 7.62 8.57
C CYS A 993 -14.29 7.90 9.20
N PRO A 994 -14.42 8.13 10.52
CA PRO A 994 -15.72 8.38 11.15
C PRO A 994 -16.44 9.64 10.65
N GLY A 995 -15.67 10.69 10.35
CA GLY A 995 -16.20 11.97 9.87
C GLY A 995 -16.62 11.98 8.40
N PHE A 996 -17.45 12.95 8.03
CA PHE A 996 -17.78 13.24 6.63
C PHE A 996 -16.86 14.31 6.06
N VAL A 997 -16.40 14.11 4.82
CA VAL A 997 -15.70 15.14 4.03
C VAL A 997 -16.68 16.24 3.61
N TYR A 998 -17.93 15.84 3.34
CA TYR A 998 -19.03 16.73 3.04
C TYR A 998 -20.33 16.14 3.56
N PHE A 999 -21.21 16.99 4.06
CA PHE A 999 -22.56 16.65 4.47
C PHE A 999 -23.48 17.83 4.15
N GLY A 1000 -24.50 17.59 3.35
CA GLY A 1000 -25.39 18.68 2.94
C GLY A 1000 -26.62 18.23 2.17
N GLU A 1001 -27.38 19.21 1.71
CA GLU A 1001 -28.48 18.99 0.79
C GLU A 1001 -27.98 18.78 -0.63
N ASP A 1002 -28.58 17.79 -1.30
CA ASP A 1002 -28.38 17.54 -2.72
C ASP A 1002 -29.43 18.36 -3.47
N ARG A 1003 -29.00 19.52 -3.97
CA ARG A 1003 -29.87 20.53 -4.60
C ARG A 1003 -30.60 20.00 -5.82
#